data_AF-A0A1Z5TL08-F1
#
_entry.id   AF-A0A1Z5TL08-F1
#
_cell.length_a   1.000
_cell.length_b   1.000
_cell.length_c   1.000
_cell.angle_alpha   90.00
_cell.angle_beta   90.00
_cell.angle_gamma   90.00
#
_symmetry.space_group_name_H-M   'P 1'
#
loop_
_entity.id
_entity.type
_entity.pdbx_description
1 polymer ?
#
loop_
_entity_poly.entity_id
_entity_poly.type
_entity_poly.pdbx_seq_one_letter_code
_entity_poly.pdbx_strand_id
1 'polypeptide(L)'
;MLSCAFTFAFAGSMDFWRSQLHCAAARNGLALMRTTRSAEIHQPCGDFLSCGAFCTLCSPCARRKTEFCPWQCSKPQCAFQKESCTASCNLHSPIHDTTLAWLERFRMDQHDLWASLIEQQRQWRRNAGVFEGLALVDKMSLEDMVRTFDRLGALLKSGQESCYTMPKAYAPSTTPVAELRPMALSDLRLKTRHTGKVLIVRTIAHPKSSGGVESTVEDEFGSAARLAIYKTDRLLKADELLPTDAVFALKEPYLGVTIGGACLRVDHPSDLVRVHPGDTLMPNGLQGGPSDLRKTPEDWKREGNSAYLAESYPAAEKAYSQGLMKCSEQDDKVGCDLYRNRALVNIFLMRYDLALKDAKHAMWCQDEKLYQSDDDPRKPSDARAWYRAGRAAYELGSWVDARNYFERARALSEGTGREDAERQLERTAARIAEVDTAAYNFDAMSKSESKLCNRPDHASHIKHVEKADAGDRGRGLFAKKDFKPGDLIICEKAFCTAISDEEANRFFDLYDGGYSPQCKAQTVDGIAAIDTFQTEAILEHNSFGFDSRISEKSLQLDSKRHQEADNPSTGLWITASYMNHSCDGNAARAFIGDMMLVRATKDITKGQEILTPYLPPDMDHAMTLAPLQQQWRFTCHCAICAAETKGPHTQREKRTALVRKAKEMLSQHEPDLIGLPNALVVAQFKELYSQLKETYDCKTFATVPRVALVRIGTWLCQSCWNYSDPVQLAETAVGVLRDAGYGITIVNQRLQVDYTHCMILGGAVDGSIYAWTAYSKQGKRELAEQFKTLNKQLYFATRGTMEGLPRGMISGSESD
;
A
#
# COMPACT_ATOMS: atom_id res chain seq x y z
N MET A 1 -3.61 -3.16 18.70
CA MET A 1 -5.08 -3.30 18.51
C MET A 1 -5.72 -2.56 17.31
N LEU A 2 -5.06 -1.59 16.66
CA LEU A 2 -5.57 -0.89 15.46
C LEU A 2 -5.05 -1.44 14.11
N SER A 3 -4.38 -2.59 14.17
CA SER A 3 -3.80 -3.26 13.01
C SER A 3 -4.84 -3.58 11.95
N CYS A 4 -6.00 -4.05 12.43
CA CYS A 4 -7.14 -4.47 11.66
C CYS A 4 -8.00 -3.33 11.08
N ALA A 5 -7.57 -2.07 11.11
CA ALA A 5 -8.29 -0.95 10.46
C ALA A 5 -7.48 -0.20 9.39
N PHE A 6 -6.15 -0.25 9.43
CA PHE A 6 -5.30 0.44 8.46
C PHE A 6 -5.01 -0.35 7.19
N THR A 7 -4.78 -1.66 7.24
CA THR A 7 -4.70 -2.52 6.02
C THR A 7 -5.99 -2.49 5.18
N PHE A 8 -7.08 -1.96 5.73
CA PHE A 8 -8.48 -2.15 5.34
C PHE A 8 -9.03 -1.03 4.49
N ALA A 9 -8.69 0.19 4.86
CA ALA A 9 -8.98 1.37 4.08
C ALA A 9 -8.04 1.49 2.85
N PHE A 10 -6.85 0.87 2.90
CA PHE A 10 -5.86 0.86 1.82
C PHE A 10 -6.37 0.18 0.55
N ALA A 11 -7.28 -0.79 0.68
CA ALA A 11 -7.82 -1.53 -0.45
C ALA A 11 -9.15 -0.99 -0.99
N GLY A 12 -9.94 -0.28 -0.16
CA GLY A 12 -11.18 0.38 -0.62
C GLY A 12 -10.90 1.60 -1.50
N SER A 13 -9.80 2.32 -1.23
CA SER A 13 -9.33 3.43 -2.07
C SER A 13 -8.82 2.97 -3.44
N MET A 14 -8.29 1.74 -3.57
CA MET A 14 -7.81 1.19 -4.85
C MET A 14 -8.90 1.11 -5.92
N ASP A 15 -10.13 0.72 -5.54
CA ASP A 15 -11.27 0.67 -6.47
C ASP A 15 -11.73 2.07 -6.88
N PHE A 16 -11.61 3.06 -5.98
CA PHE A 16 -11.89 4.47 -6.26
C PHE A 16 -10.87 5.09 -7.22
N TRP A 17 -9.56 4.84 -7.01
CA TRP A 17 -8.48 5.29 -7.89
C TRP A 17 -8.57 4.72 -9.31
N ARG A 18 -8.97 3.45 -9.45
CA ARG A 18 -9.26 2.83 -10.76
C ARG A 18 -10.40 3.54 -11.51
N SER A 19 -11.44 3.98 -10.80
CA SER A 19 -12.59 4.65 -11.42
C SER A 19 -12.29 6.08 -11.91
N GLN A 20 -11.42 6.82 -11.22
CA GLN A 20 -11.08 8.21 -11.52
C GLN A 20 -10.12 8.34 -12.72
N LEU A 21 -9.12 7.46 -12.81
CA LEU A 21 -8.17 7.41 -13.94
C LEU A 21 -8.87 7.04 -15.28
N HIS A 22 -9.88 6.17 -15.24
CA HIS A 22 -10.66 5.83 -16.44
C HIS A 22 -11.65 6.93 -16.85
N CYS A 23 -12.23 7.69 -15.91
CA CYS A 23 -13.19 8.76 -16.22
C CYS A 23 -12.57 9.99 -16.92
N ALA A 24 -11.28 10.28 -16.71
CA ALA A 24 -10.62 11.43 -17.32
C ALA A 24 -10.30 11.22 -18.82
N ALA A 25 -10.14 9.97 -19.26
CA ALA A 25 -9.82 9.62 -20.64
C ALA A 25 -11.05 9.61 -21.59
N ALA A 26 -12.27 9.45 -21.05
CA ALA A 26 -13.47 9.17 -21.84
C ALA A 26 -14.27 10.41 -22.32
N ARG A 27 -13.90 11.64 -21.92
CA ARG A 27 -14.73 12.85 -22.21
C ARG A 27 -14.52 13.51 -23.57
N ASN A 28 -13.61 13.03 -24.41
CA ASN A 28 -13.32 13.64 -25.72
C ASN A 28 -13.63 12.66 -26.87
N GLY A 29 -14.87 12.67 -27.35
CA GLY A 29 -15.21 11.97 -28.60
C GLY A 29 -16.70 11.81 -28.84
N LEU A 30 -17.37 12.83 -29.38
CA LEU A 30 -18.74 12.71 -29.87
C LEU A 30 -18.87 13.47 -31.19
N ALA A 31 -18.93 12.73 -32.31
CA ALA A 31 -19.75 13.04 -33.49
C ALA A 31 -19.73 11.91 -34.56
N LEU A 32 -20.96 11.55 -35.01
CA LEU A 32 -21.37 11.02 -36.35
C LEU A 32 -21.46 9.50 -36.68
N MET A 33 -22.73 9.04 -36.73
CA MET A 33 -23.48 8.27 -37.76
C MET A 33 -23.24 6.77 -38.11
N ARG A 34 -24.27 5.96 -37.74
CA ARG A 34 -25.05 4.92 -38.47
C ARG A 34 -24.42 4.14 -39.66
N THR A 35 -24.47 2.80 -39.61
CA THR A 35 -25.41 1.93 -40.38
C THR A 35 -25.31 0.43 -39.98
N THR A 36 -26.42 -0.28 -40.21
CA THR A 36 -26.85 -1.66 -39.87
C THR A 36 -26.14 -2.84 -40.54
N ARG A 37 -26.07 -4.03 -39.89
CA ARG A 37 -26.71 -5.32 -40.30
C ARG A 37 -26.34 -6.55 -39.41
N SER A 38 -27.22 -7.53 -39.48
CA SER A 38 -27.53 -8.75 -38.70
C SER A 38 -26.74 -10.04 -39.04
N ALA A 39 -26.69 -11.02 -38.09
CA ALA A 39 -26.99 -12.48 -38.23
C ALA A 39 -26.39 -13.31 -37.03
N GLU A 40 -27.21 -13.97 -36.19
CA GLU A 40 -27.58 -15.42 -36.12
C GLU A 40 -26.47 -16.39 -35.64
N ILE A 41 -26.49 -16.83 -34.36
CA ILE A 41 -27.00 -18.11 -33.77
C ILE A 41 -26.25 -19.39 -34.21
N HIS A 42 -25.56 -20.06 -33.27
CA HIS A 42 -25.66 -21.51 -33.01
C HIS A 42 -24.93 -21.96 -31.71
N GLN A 43 -25.54 -22.89 -30.99
CA GLN A 43 -25.07 -23.74 -29.87
C GLN A 43 -25.31 -25.22 -30.31
N PRO A 44 -24.99 -26.29 -29.54
CA PRO A 44 -23.93 -26.56 -28.53
C PRO A 44 -23.33 -28.00 -28.69
N CYS A 45 -22.45 -28.43 -27.76
CA CYS A 45 -22.12 -29.81 -27.26
C CYS A 45 -20.69 -29.80 -26.67
N GLY A 46 -20.27 -30.53 -25.63
CA GLY A 46 -20.80 -31.61 -24.79
C GLY A 46 -19.63 -32.10 -23.88
N ASP A 47 -19.96 -32.75 -22.76
CA ASP A 47 -19.14 -33.16 -21.60
C ASP A 47 -17.90 -34.03 -21.86
N PHE A 48 -16.93 -34.08 -20.92
CA PHE A 48 -16.37 -35.34 -20.35
C PHE A 48 -15.50 -35.15 -19.09
N LEU A 49 -15.51 -36.21 -18.26
CA LEU A 49 -15.08 -36.38 -16.86
C LEU A 49 -13.59 -36.74 -16.61
N SER A 50 -13.14 -36.39 -15.38
CA SER A 50 -12.21 -37.04 -14.41
C SER A 50 -11.07 -38.00 -14.84
N CYS A 51 -9.88 -37.81 -14.22
CA CYS A 51 -9.07 -38.90 -13.65
C CYS A 51 -8.01 -38.37 -12.66
N GLY A 52 -7.80 -39.05 -11.54
CA GLY A 52 -6.75 -38.78 -10.55
C GLY A 52 -5.75 -39.94 -10.45
N ALA A 53 -4.57 -39.71 -9.88
CA ALA A 53 -3.68 -40.76 -9.35
C ALA A 53 -2.62 -40.20 -8.37
N PHE A 54 -2.40 -40.99 -7.33
CA PHE A 54 -1.46 -40.86 -6.20
C PHE A 54 0.03 -40.98 -6.61
N CYS A 55 0.92 -40.42 -5.79
CA CYS A 55 2.24 -41.02 -5.54
C CYS A 55 2.72 -40.77 -4.10
N THR A 56 2.88 -41.85 -3.34
CA THR A 56 3.53 -41.96 -2.02
C THR A 56 4.89 -42.62 -2.20
N LEU A 57 5.96 -42.08 -1.58
CA LEU A 57 7.06 -42.80 -0.89
C LEU A 57 8.29 -41.88 -0.66
N CYS A 58 8.55 -41.49 0.60
CA CYS A 58 9.81 -41.72 1.32
C CYS A 58 9.88 -40.90 2.63
N SER A 59 10.05 -41.59 3.76
CA SER A 59 10.54 -41.12 5.07
C SER A 59 11.43 -42.26 5.59
N PRO A 60 12.53 -42.05 6.38
CA PRO A 60 12.42 -41.40 7.69
C PRO A 60 13.66 -40.58 8.15
N CYS A 61 13.43 -39.48 8.87
CA CYS A 61 14.33 -39.10 9.96
C CYS A 61 13.58 -38.29 11.02
N ALA A 62 13.19 -38.96 12.10
CA ALA A 62 12.69 -38.36 13.33
C ALA A 62 13.73 -38.59 14.42
N ARG A 63 14.31 -37.51 14.98
CA ARG A 63 14.50 -37.28 16.43
C ARG A 63 15.30 -35.99 16.74
N ARG A 64 14.76 -35.28 17.74
CA ARG A 64 15.29 -34.18 18.58
C ARG A 64 15.03 -32.73 18.14
N LYS A 65 13.88 -32.26 18.65
CA LYS A 65 13.59 -30.93 19.22
C LYS A 65 14.83 -30.19 19.77
N THR A 66 14.99 -28.94 19.37
CA THR A 66 15.33 -27.77 20.22
C THR A 66 15.08 -26.50 19.38
N GLU A 67 14.75 -25.41 20.07
CA GLU A 67 14.30 -24.12 19.55
C GLU A 67 15.14 -23.63 18.35
N PHE A 68 14.53 -23.53 17.16
CA PHE A 68 15.14 -22.87 16.00
C PHE A 68 14.42 -21.56 15.69
N CYS A 69 15.22 -20.49 15.71
CA CYS A 69 14.94 -19.14 15.25
C CYS A 69 14.34 -19.16 13.81
N PRO A 70 13.17 -18.54 13.54
CA PRO A 70 12.63 -18.50 12.17
C PRO A 70 13.31 -17.47 11.26
N TRP A 71 14.44 -16.87 11.65
CA TRP A 71 15.15 -15.91 10.80
C TRP A 71 16.67 -16.11 10.85
N GLN A 72 17.24 -16.30 9.66
CA GLN A 72 18.63 -16.16 9.20
C GLN A 72 19.48 -17.45 9.02
N CYS A 73 19.87 -17.71 7.77
CA CYS A 73 21.28 -17.86 7.43
C CYS A 73 21.55 -17.36 6.00
N SER A 74 22.17 -16.19 5.91
CA SER A 74 22.83 -15.69 4.71
C SER A 74 24.34 -15.90 4.86
N LYS A 75 24.85 -17.06 4.40
CA LYS A 75 26.26 -17.21 3.98
C LYS A 75 26.36 -18.12 2.75
N PRO A 76 27.27 -17.81 1.80
CA PRO A 76 27.38 -18.50 0.52
C PRO A 76 28.34 -19.68 0.64
N GLN A 77 27.89 -20.91 0.33
CA GLN A 77 28.76 -22.02 -0.08
C GLN A 77 27.91 -23.26 -0.42
N CYS A 78 27.59 -23.40 -1.70
CA CYS A 78 27.57 -24.70 -2.36
C CYS A 78 27.54 -24.47 -3.87
N ALA A 79 28.72 -24.56 -4.50
CA ALA A 79 28.84 -24.68 -5.93
C ALA A 79 28.43 -26.12 -6.30
N PHE A 80 27.43 -26.27 -7.16
CA PHE A 80 27.26 -27.50 -7.94
C PHE A 80 27.17 -27.14 -9.42
N GLN A 81 28.08 -27.74 -10.17
CA GLN A 81 28.38 -27.46 -11.57
C GLN A 81 27.21 -27.83 -12.48
N LYS A 82 27.03 -27.00 -13.51
CA LYS A 82 26.39 -27.36 -14.77
C LYS A 82 27.14 -28.53 -15.39
N GLU A 83 26.43 -29.61 -15.71
CA GLU A 83 26.75 -30.41 -16.89
C GLU A 83 25.48 -30.75 -17.68
N SER A 84 25.71 -30.79 -18.98
CA SER A 84 24.85 -30.88 -20.14
C SER A 84 23.93 -32.10 -20.20
N CYS A 85 22.77 -31.92 -20.82
CA CYS A 85 22.28 -32.89 -21.81
C CYS A 85 21.40 -32.19 -22.86
N THR A 86 22.00 -31.97 -24.02
CA THR A 86 21.37 -31.73 -25.31
C THR A 86 20.67 -33.00 -25.79
N ALA A 87 19.38 -32.94 -26.13
CA ALA A 87 18.78 -33.83 -27.11
C ALA A 87 17.62 -33.11 -27.80
N SER A 88 17.79 -32.96 -29.11
CA SER A 88 16.92 -32.38 -30.12
C SER A 88 15.61 -33.14 -30.32
N CYS A 89 14.51 -32.42 -30.54
CA CYS A 89 13.45 -32.83 -31.46
C CYS A 89 12.92 -31.60 -32.20
N ASN A 90 13.31 -31.48 -33.47
CA ASN A 90 12.69 -30.61 -34.46
C ASN A 90 11.33 -31.20 -34.88
N LEU A 91 10.31 -30.35 -35.00
CA LEU A 91 9.26 -30.48 -36.02
C LEU A 91 8.63 -29.11 -36.27
N HIS A 92 8.61 -28.72 -37.55
CA HIS A 92 8.23 -27.43 -38.12
C HIS A 92 6.70 -27.30 -38.37
N SER A 93 6.17 -26.09 -38.10
CA SER A 93 5.13 -25.34 -38.85
C SER A 93 3.64 -25.77 -38.75
N PRO A 94 2.64 -24.94 -39.12
CA PRO A 94 2.39 -23.50 -38.84
C PRO A 94 0.98 -23.25 -38.28
N ILE A 95 0.78 -22.29 -37.36
CA ILE A 95 -0.53 -21.62 -37.20
C ILE A 95 -0.28 -20.12 -36.96
N HIS A 96 -0.17 -19.39 -38.07
CA HIS A 96 -0.65 -18.01 -38.15
C HIS A 96 -2.19 -18.08 -38.33
N ASP A 97 -2.91 -17.05 -37.86
CA ASP A 97 -4.36 -16.78 -38.07
C ASP A 97 -5.39 -17.09 -36.96
N THR A 98 -5.13 -16.70 -35.69
CA THR A 98 -6.25 -16.46 -34.75
C THR A 98 -6.15 -15.23 -33.84
N THR A 99 -5.05 -14.47 -33.83
CA THR A 99 -4.90 -13.32 -32.93
C THR A 99 -5.59 -12.05 -33.42
N LEU A 100 -5.87 -11.93 -34.72
CA LEU A 100 -6.57 -10.77 -35.30
C LEU A 100 -8.11 -10.86 -35.18
N ALA A 101 -8.68 -12.06 -35.03
CA ALA A 101 -10.11 -12.25 -34.79
C ALA A 101 -10.52 -12.02 -33.31
N TRP A 102 -9.56 -12.01 -32.39
CA TRP A 102 -9.80 -11.70 -30.97
C TRP A 102 -9.72 -10.19 -30.68
N LEU A 103 -8.93 -9.45 -31.48
CA LEU A 103 -8.72 -8.00 -31.32
C LEU A 103 -9.77 -7.14 -32.06
N GLU A 104 -10.50 -7.70 -33.03
CA GLU A 104 -11.65 -7.00 -33.65
C GLU A 104 -12.93 -7.07 -32.79
N ARG A 105 -12.98 -7.94 -31.77
CA ARG A 105 -14.14 -8.07 -30.87
C ARG A 105 -14.11 -7.13 -29.66
N PHE A 106 -13.00 -6.41 -29.44
CA PHE A 106 -12.80 -5.50 -28.30
C PHE A 106 -12.65 -4.02 -28.70
N ARG A 107 -13.02 -3.65 -29.93
CA ARG A 107 -13.17 -2.26 -30.34
C ARG A 107 -14.58 -2.02 -30.85
N MET A 108 -15.46 -1.60 -29.94
CA MET A 108 -16.47 -0.55 -30.12
C MET A 108 -17.30 -0.47 -28.81
N ASP A 109 -17.41 0.74 -28.26
CA ASP A 109 -18.50 1.19 -27.37
C ASP A 109 -18.49 0.72 -25.90
N GLN A 110 -17.47 1.08 -25.10
CA GLN A 110 -17.74 1.31 -23.67
C GLN A 110 -18.11 2.78 -23.46
N HIS A 111 -19.41 3.09 -23.38
CA HIS A 111 -19.88 3.98 -22.30
C HIS A 111 -21.41 4.11 -22.06
N ASP A 112 -22.31 3.37 -22.72
CA ASP A 112 -23.74 3.44 -22.34
C ASP A 112 -24.03 2.71 -21.02
N LEU A 113 -23.32 1.61 -20.72
CA LEU A 113 -23.53 0.83 -19.49
C LEU A 113 -22.95 1.51 -18.25
N TRP A 114 -21.79 2.16 -18.34
CA TRP A 114 -21.18 2.91 -17.23
C TRP A 114 -21.80 4.29 -17.01
N ALA A 115 -22.19 4.99 -18.08
CA ALA A 115 -23.01 6.19 -17.95
C ALA A 115 -24.41 5.83 -17.42
N SER A 116 -25.02 4.74 -17.89
CA SER A 116 -26.26 4.19 -17.33
C SER A 116 -26.10 3.77 -15.87
N LEU A 117 -24.99 3.13 -15.47
CA LEU A 117 -24.74 2.74 -14.08
C LEU A 117 -24.52 3.95 -13.18
N ILE A 118 -23.77 4.96 -13.61
CA ILE A 118 -23.55 6.19 -12.82
C ILE A 118 -24.83 7.04 -12.79
N GLU A 119 -25.57 7.12 -13.89
CA GLU A 119 -26.86 7.82 -13.96
C GLU A 119 -27.93 7.06 -13.15
N GLN A 120 -27.94 5.73 -13.15
CA GLN A 120 -28.73 4.87 -12.25
C GLN A 120 -28.29 5.04 -10.80
N GLN A 121 -27.00 5.06 -10.49
CA GLN A 121 -26.50 5.25 -9.11
C GLN A 121 -26.84 6.65 -8.59
N ARG A 122 -26.81 7.67 -9.45
CA ARG A 122 -27.31 9.04 -9.18
C ARG A 122 -28.82 9.09 -9.09
N GLN A 123 -29.56 8.32 -9.90
CA GLN A 123 -31.01 8.19 -9.84
C GLN A 123 -31.43 7.43 -8.58
N TRP A 124 -30.64 6.46 -8.10
CA TRP A 124 -30.83 5.75 -6.83
C TRP A 124 -30.50 6.64 -5.64
N ARG A 125 -29.50 7.53 -5.73
CA ARG A 125 -29.25 8.57 -4.72
C ARG A 125 -30.35 9.63 -4.69
N ARG A 126 -30.88 10.04 -5.85
CA ARG A 126 -32.04 10.95 -5.97
C ARG A 126 -33.34 10.28 -5.48
N ASN A 127 -33.50 8.98 -5.73
CA ASN A 127 -34.63 8.17 -5.28
C ASN A 127 -34.44 7.67 -3.83
N ALA A 128 -33.26 7.73 -3.24
CA ALA A 128 -33.04 7.37 -1.83
C ALA A 128 -33.85 8.28 -0.90
N GLY A 129 -34.01 9.56 -1.25
CA GLY A 129 -34.95 10.48 -0.60
C GLY A 129 -36.43 10.15 -0.88
N VAL A 130 -36.74 9.41 -1.95
CA VAL A 130 -38.09 8.87 -2.22
C VAL A 130 -38.36 7.62 -1.38
N PHE A 131 -37.32 6.83 -1.06
CA PHE A 131 -37.42 5.68 -0.14
C PHE A 131 -37.40 6.07 1.35
N GLU A 132 -36.92 7.27 1.71
CA GLU A 132 -37.14 7.86 3.04
C GLU A 132 -38.64 8.13 3.33
N GLY A 133 -39.47 8.21 2.27
CA GLY A 133 -40.91 8.40 2.37
C GLY A 133 -41.76 7.12 2.41
N LEU A 134 -41.18 5.92 2.29
CA LEU A 134 -41.92 4.65 2.34
C LEU A 134 -41.93 4.05 3.75
N ALA A 135 -42.44 4.84 4.70
CA ALA A 135 -42.97 4.33 5.95
C ALA A 135 -44.36 3.75 5.71
N LEU A 136 -44.48 2.60 5.01
CA LEU A 136 -45.72 1.81 4.93
C LEU A 136 -45.48 0.54 4.09
N VAL A 137 -44.98 -0.52 4.73
CA VAL A 137 -45.34 -1.90 4.36
C VAL A 137 -45.45 -2.71 5.64
N ASP A 138 -46.50 -2.43 6.42
CA ASP A 138 -47.06 -3.47 7.26
C ASP A 138 -47.58 -4.57 6.31
N LYS A 139 -47.11 -5.81 6.50
CA LYS A 139 -47.53 -7.06 5.83
C LYS A 139 -46.80 -7.49 4.55
N MET A 140 -45.46 -7.48 4.53
CA MET A 140 -44.72 -8.48 3.74
C MET A 140 -44.01 -9.44 4.69
N SER A 141 -44.17 -10.75 4.49
CA SER A 141 -43.44 -11.76 5.26
C SER A 141 -41.96 -11.74 4.86
N LEU A 142 -41.07 -12.11 5.79
CA LEU A 142 -39.63 -12.22 5.53
C LEU A 142 -39.34 -13.17 4.35
N GLU A 143 -40.14 -14.23 4.18
CA GLU A 143 -40.05 -15.18 3.06
C GLU A 143 -40.38 -14.55 1.71
N ASP A 144 -41.36 -13.64 1.65
CA ASP A 144 -41.72 -12.93 0.42
C ASP A 144 -40.65 -11.91 0.01
N MET A 145 -39.99 -11.31 1.01
CA MET A 145 -38.86 -10.42 0.78
C MET A 145 -37.67 -11.20 0.19
N VAL A 146 -37.29 -12.33 0.81
CA VAL A 146 -36.21 -13.22 0.33
C VAL A 146 -36.49 -13.73 -1.09
N ARG A 147 -37.71 -14.20 -1.38
CA ARG A 147 -38.09 -14.70 -2.72
C ARG A 147 -38.07 -13.62 -3.81
N THR A 148 -38.45 -12.39 -3.47
CA THR A 148 -38.46 -11.27 -4.43
C THR A 148 -37.03 -10.86 -4.80
N PHE A 149 -36.08 -10.96 -3.87
CA PHE A 149 -34.68 -10.60 -4.08
C PHE A 149 -33.82 -11.75 -4.65
N ASP A 150 -34.11 -13.01 -4.35
CA ASP A 150 -33.47 -14.16 -5.03
C ASP A 150 -33.72 -14.14 -6.55
N ARG A 151 -34.91 -13.68 -6.97
CA ARG A 151 -35.23 -13.44 -8.39
C ARG A 151 -34.40 -12.31 -9.02
N LEU A 152 -34.04 -11.28 -8.25
CA LEU A 152 -33.18 -10.18 -8.70
C LEU A 152 -31.69 -10.60 -8.74
N GLY A 153 -31.24 -11.40 -7.78
CA GLY A 153 -29.89 -11.97 -7.76
C GLY A 153 -29.63 -12.95 -8.91
N ALA A 154 -30.65 -13.67 -9.37
CA ALA A 154 -30.55 -14.55 -10.54
C ALA A 154 -30.37 -13.79 -11.87
N LEU A 155 -30.91 -12.58 -11.98
CA LEU A 155 -30.78 -11.70 -13.15
C LEU A 155 -29.37 -11.10 -13.32
N LEU A 156 -28.55 -11.09 -12.27
CA LEU A 156 -27.23 -10.46 -12.22
C LEU A 156 -26.05 -11.44 -12.45
N LYS A 157 -26.30 -12.72 -12.75
CA LYS A 157 -25.26 -13.75 -12.96
C LYS A 157 -24.49 -13.67 -14.28
N SER A 158 -24.70 -12.64 -15.10
CA SER A 158 -23.86 -12.38 -16.28
C SER A 158 -22.67 -11.50 -15.90
N GLY A 159 -21.62 -12.13 -15.37
CA GLY A 159 -20.25 -11.60 -15.24
C GLY A 159 -20.10 -10.12 -14.92
N GLN A 160 -20.15 -9.73 -13.65
CA GLN A 160 -19.75 -8.39 -13.20
C GLN A 160 -19.08 -8.42 -11.82
N GLU A 161 -18.09 -7.54 -11.68
CA GLU A 161 -17.28 -7.27 -10.49
C GLU A 161 -18.14 -6.88 -9.27
N SER A 162 -17.65 -7.20 -8.07
CA SER A 162 -18.31 -6.91 -6.79
C SER A 162 -18.52 -5.41 -6.59
N CYS A 163 -19.77 -4.93 -6.62
CA CYS A 163 -20.07 -3.53 -6.35
C CYS A 163 -20.36 -3.31 -4.86
N TYR A 164 -19.38 -2.75 -4.15
CA TYR A 164 -19.49 -2.30 -2.77
C TYR A 164 -20.26 -0.98 -2.70
N THR A 165 -21.44 -0.96 -2.08
CA THR A 165 -22.20 0.27 -1.86
C THR A 165 -21.83 0.85 -0.50
N MET A 166 -21.17 2.00 -0.46
CA MET A 166 -20.83 2.67 0.81
C MET A 166 -22.08 3.28 1.46
N PRO A 167 -22.34 3.04 2.77
CA PRO A 167 -23.42 3.67 3.48
C PRO A 167 -23.04 5.13 3.78
N LYS A 168 -24.02 5.92 4.22
CA LYS A 168 -23.71 7.20 4.85
C LYS A 168 -22.85 6.92 6.09
N ALA A 169 -21.78 7.68 6.29
CA ALA A 169 -20.89 7.51 7.43
C ALA A 169 -21.69 7.58 8.75
N TYR A 170 -21.35 6.69 9.69
CA TYR A 170 -21.98 6.58 11.00
C TYR A 170 -20.92 6.25 12.07
N ALA A 171 -21.17 6.62 13.32
CA ALA A 171 -20.25 6.39 14.43
C ALA A 171 -20.15 4.89 14.80
N PRO A 172 -18.97 4.39 15.20
CA PRO A 172 -18.87 3.10 15.88
C PRO A 172 -19.59 3.13 17.24
N SER A 173 -19.97 1.97 17.73
CA SER A 173 -20.54 1.84 19.07
C SER A 173 -19.45 2.04 20.12
N THR A 174 -19.57 3.12 20.88
CA THR A 174 -18.65 3.47 21.97
C THR A 174 -19.12 3.00 23.34
N THR A 175 -20.37 2.52 23.45
CA THR A 175 -20.94 1.97 24.67
C THR A 175 -20.46 0.52 24.89
N PRO A 176 -20.05 0.12 26.10
CA PRO A 176 -19.73 -1.28 26.42
C PRO A 176 -20.91 -2.21 26.13
N VAL A 177 -20.64 -3.41 25.60
CA VAL A 177 -21.70 -4.37 25.22
C VAL A 177 -22.64 -4.72 26.38
N ALA A 178 -22.11 -4.77 27.60
CA ALA A 178 -22.88 -5.09 28.81
C ALA A 178 -23.90 -4.02 29.22
N GLU A 179 -23.77 -2.79 28.71
CA GLU A 179 -24.68 -1.67 29.02
C GLU A 179 -25.79 -1.50 27.97
N LEU A 180 -25.72 -2.24 26.86
CA LEU A 180 -26.68 -2.17 25.77
C LEU A 180 -27.94 -3.00 26.07
N ARG A 181 -29.09 -2.53 25.58
CA ARG A 181 -30.37 -3.25 25.79
C ARG A 181 -30.57 -4.31 24.71
N PRO A 182 -30.92 -5.56 25.06
CA PRO A 182 -31.21 -6.60 24.07
C PRO A 182 -32.32 -6.20 23.08
N MET A 183 -32.23 -6.75 21.88
CA MET A 183 -33.27 -6.71 20.84
C MET A 183 -33.28 -8.02 20.04
N ALA A 184 -34.40 -8.34 19.40
CA ALA A 184 -34.54 -9.49 18.51
C ALA A 184 -34.30 -9.10 17.03
N LEU A 185 -34.10 -10.08 16.15
CA LEU A 185 -34.03 -9.83 14.71
C LEU A 185 -35.33 -9.25 14.16
N SER A 186 -36.48 -9.64 14.72
CA SER A 186 -37.81 -9.15 14.36
C SER A 186 -38.01 -7.66 14.65
N ASP A 187 -37.19 -7.07 15.54
CA ASP A 187 -37.23 -5.65 15.88
C ASP A 187 -36.52 -4.77 14.85
N LEU A 188 -35.74 -5.35 13.93
CA LEU A 188 -34.94 -4.58 12.98
C LEU A 188 -35.80 -3.72 12.03
N ARG A 189 -35.26 -2.55 11.68
CA ARG A 189 -35.83 -1.61 10.70
C ARG A 189 -34.80 -1.30 9.61
N LEU A 190 -35.25 -1.32 8.35
CA LEU A 190 -34.39 -1.06 7.19
C LEU A 190 -33.74 0.33 7.27
N LYS A 191 -32.48 0.41 6.86
CA LYS A 191 -31.64 1.62 6.86
C LYS A 191 -31.56 2.32 8.22
N THR A 192 -31.83 1.60 9.30
CA THR A 192 -31.85 2.15 10.67
C THR A 192 -30.70 1.55 11.47
N ARG A 193 -29.96 2.41 12.18
CA ARG A 193 -29.02 2.01 13.22
C ARG A 193 -29.77 2.02 14.55
N HIS A 194 -29.76 0.90 15.25
CA HIS A 194 -30.53 0.73 16.49
C HIS A 194 -29.67 1.11 17.70
N THR A 195 -29.47 2.41 17.91
CA THR A 195 -28.61 2.97 18.96
C THR A 195 -29.03 2.50 20.37
N GLY A 196 -28.06 2.21 21.24
CA GLY A 196 -28.30 1.70 22.59
C GLY A 196 -28.85 0.27 22.66
N LYS A 197 -28.88 -0.46 21.54
CA LYS A 197 -29.32 -1.85 21.46
C LYS A 197 -28.18 -2.83 21.21
N VAL A 198 -28.34 -4.08 21.63
CA VAL A 198 -27.46 -5.20 21.28
C VAL A 198 -28.30 -6.35 20.76
N LEU A 199 -27.83 -6.97 19.68
CA LEU A 199 -28.45 -8.14 19.08
C LEU A 199 -27.49 -9.31 19.19
N ILE A 200 -27.93 -10.40 19.80
CA ILE A 200 -27.11 -11.61 19.98
C ILE A 200 -27.54 -12.66 18.97
N VAL A 201 -26.58 -13.18 18.21
CA VAL A 201 -26.85 -14.13 17.13
C VAL A 201 -25.81 -15.24 17.07
N ARG A 202 -26.20 -16.41 16.58
CA ARG A 202 -25.33 -17.54 16.26
C ARG A 202 -25.16 -17.68 14.75
N THR A 203 -23.94 -17.91 14.28
CA THR A 203 -23.68 -18.24 12.87
C THR A 203 -24.15 -19.67 12.57
N ILE A 204 -24.98 -19.83 11.54
CA ILE A 204 -25.55 -21.14 11.16
C ILE A 204 -25.14 -21.63 9.78
N ALA A 205 -24.49 -20.78 8.99
CA ALA A 205 -23.99 -21.13 7.66
C ALA A 205 -22.48 -20.95 7.57
N HIS A 206 -21.86 -21.68 6.64
CA HIS A 206 -20.46 -21.45 6.30
C HIS A 206 -20.26 -20.04 5.73
N PRO A 207 -19.28 -19.28 6.26
CA PRO A 207 -19.05 -17.92 5.82
C PRO A 207 -18.43 -17.89 4.41
N LYS A 208 -18.69 -16.81 3.68
CA LYS A 208 -18.19 -16.58 2.32
C LYS A 208 -17.58 -15.19 2.20
N SER A 209 -16.54 -15.05 1.40
CA SER A 209 -15.93 -13.75 1.08
C SER A 209 -16.46 -13.21 -0.25
N SER A 210 -17.14 -12.06 -0.21
CA SER A 210 -17.64 -11.34 -1.39
C SER A 210 -17.69 -9.83 -1.12
N GLY A 211 -16.55 -9.14 -1.28
CA GLY A 211 -16.40 -7.72 -0.89
C GLY A 211 -16.35 -7.47 0.63
N GLY A 212 -17.09 -8.25 1.42
CA GLY A 212 -16.95 -8.44 2.87
C GLY A 212 -17.02 -9.94 3.22
N VAL A 213 -17.00 -10.29 4.50
CA VAL A 213 -17.25 -11.66 4.97
C VAL A 213 -18.71 -11.78 5.38
N GLU A 214 -19.42 -12.72 4.78
CA GLU A 214 -20.86 -12.88 4.96
C GLU A 214 -21.20 -14.26 5.50
N SER A 215 -22.17 -14.33 6.41
CA SER A 215 -22.77 -15.58 6.87
C SER A 215 -24.26 -15.39 7.19
N THR A 216 -24.97 -16.50 7.34
CA THR A 216 -26.34 -16.52 7.88
C THR A 216 -26.25 -16.68 9.38
N VAL A 217 -27.00 -15.84 10.09
CA VAL A 217 -27.06 -15.84 11.54
C VAL A 217 -28.50 -16.04 12.01
N GLU A 218 -28.67 -16.64 13.19
CA GLU A 218 -29.96 -16.78 13.85
C GLU A 218 -29.93 -16.14 15.25
N ASP A 219 -31.07 -15.63 15.73
CA ASP A 219 -31.23 -15.20 17.13
C ASP A 219 -31.77 -16.34 18.01
N GLU A 220 -31.92 -16.06 19.32
CA GLU A 220 -32.45 -17.05 20.28
C GLU A 220 -33.92 -17.46 20.02
N PHE A 221 -34.63 -16.72 19.17
CA PHE A 221 -36.02 -16.99 18.80
C PHE A 221 -36.13 -17.78 17.49
N GLY A 222 -34.99 -18.15 16.88
CA GLY A 222 -34.93 -18.89 15.62
C GLY A 222 -35.20 -18.04 14.37
N SER A 223 -35.25 -16.71 14.50
CA SER A 223 -35.29 -15.83 13.34
C SER A 223 -33.91 -15.83 12.67
N ALA A 224 -33.85 -15.75 11.34
CA ALA A 224 -32.59 -15.76 10.60
C ALA A 224 -32.39 -14.48 9.78
N ALA A 225 -31.15 -14.03 9.66
CA ALA A 225 -30.76 -12.89 8.84
C ALA A 225 -29.38 -13.08 8.23
N ARG A 226 -29.07 -12.33 7.17
CA ARG A 226 -27.71 -12.26 6.63
C ARG A 226 -26.90 -11.23 7.41
N LEU A 227 -25.75 -11.65 7.93
CA LEU A 227 -24.72 -10.77 8.49
C LEU A 227 -23.60 -10.60 7.46
N ALA A 228 -23.19 -9.35 7.25
CA ALA A 228 -22.05 -8.98 6.43
C ALA A 228 -21.14 -8.06 7.23
N ILE A 229 -19.90 -8.51 7.44
CA ILE A 229 -18.86 -7.72 8.08
C ILE A 229 -17.89 -7.21 7.01
N TYR A 230 -17.59 -5.93 7.07
CA TYR A 230 -16.69 -5.24 6.15
C TYR A 230 -15.47 -4.73 6.90
N LYS A 231 -14.42 -4.40 6.15
CA LYS A 231 -13.18 -3.82 6.69
C LYS A 231 -12.49 -4.73 7.74
N THR A 232 -12.49 -6.04 7.49
CA THR A 232 -11.93 -7.11 8.35
C THR A 232 -10.65 -7.71 7.79
N ASP A 233 -9.80 -8.31 8.65
CA ASP A 233 -8.49 -8.88 8.28
C ASP A 233 -8.54 -9.77 7.04
N ARG A 234 -7.92 -9.32 5.94
CA ARG A 234 -7.87 -10.07 4.67
C ARG A 234 -6.90 -11.26 4.74
N LEU A 235 -5.99 -11.27 5.71
CA LEU A 235 -5.11 -12.41 5.95
C LEU A 235 -5.84 -13.53 6.69
N LEU A 236 -6.91 -13.19 7.43
CA LEU A 236 -7.78 -14.17 8.06
C LEU A 236 -8.74 -14.75 7.04
N LYS A 237 -8.94 -16.06 7.12
CA LYS A 237 -9.96 -16.75 6.33
C LYS A 237 -11.35 -16.39 6.85
N ALA A 238 -12.35 -16.55 5.98
CA ALA A 238 -13.74 -16.25 6.31
C ALA A 238 -14.24 -17.02 7.56
N ASP A 239 -13.81 -18.27 7.72
CA ASP A 239 -14.11 -19.16 8.85
C ASP A 239 -13.36 -18.80 10.13
N GLU A 240 -12.27 -18.04 10.06
CA GLU A 240 -11.61 -17.47 11.24
C GLU A 240 -12.35 -16.24 11.77
N LEU A 241 -12.97 -15.46 10.86
CA LEU A 241 -13.69 -14.23 11.19
C LEU A 241 -15.13 -14.49 11.66
N LEU A 242 -15.87 -15.34 10.95
CA LEU A 242 -17.22 -15.78 11.31
C LEU A 242 -17.30 -17.31 11.37
N PRO A 243 -16.66 -17.98 12.35
CA PRO A 243 -16.71 -19.42 12.46
C PRO A 243 -18.17 -19.91 12.56
N THR A 244 -18.49 -21.04 11.94
CA THR A 244 -19.81 -21.68 12.10
C THR A 244 -20.07 -22.04 13.56
N ASP A 245 -21.33 -21.93 14.01
CA ASP A 245 -21.79 -22.16 15.39
C ASP A 245 -21.19 -21.22 16.45
N ALA A 246 -20.56 -20.13 16.04
CA ALA A 246 -20.09 -19.09 16.96
C ALA A 246 -21.19 -18.09 17.27
N VAL A 247 -21.26 -17.66 18.53
CA VAL A 247 -22.19 -16.62 18.99
C VAL A 247 -21.50 -15.26 19.01
N PHE A 248 -22.21 -14.25 18.55
CA PHE A 248 -21.75 -12.87 18.48
C PHE A 248 -22.81 -11.90 19.03
N ALA A 249 -22.34 -10.86 19.69
CA ALA A 249 -23.13 -9.69 20.07
C ALA A 249 -22.81 -8.55 19.09
N LEU A 250 -23.83 -8.10 18.38
CA LEU A 250 -23.79 -6.96 17.47
C LEU A 250 -24.25 -5.72 18.25
N LYS A 251 -23.35 -4.77 18.42
CA LYS A 251 -23.60 -3.51 19.12
C LYS A 251 -24.23 -2.52 18.15
N GLU A 252 -25.36 -1.95 18.55
CA GLU A 252 -26.13 -0.96 17.78
C GLU A 252 -26.36 -1.37 16.31
N PRO A 253 -27.01 -2.52 16.07
CA PRO A 253 -27.05 -3.15 14.75
C PRO A 253 -27.65 -2.22 13.68
N TYR A 254 -27.00 -2.20 12.53
CA TYR A 254 -27.44 -1.46 11.35
C TYR A 254 -27.94 -2.42 10.27
N LEU A 255 -29.20 -2.26 9.85
CA LEU A 255 -29.77 -3.04 8.76
C LEU A 255 -29.62 -2.27 7.44
N GLY A 256 -28.62 -2.63 6.64
CA GLY A 256 -28.34 -2.05 5.33
C GLY A 256 -29.06 -2.76 4.18
N VAL A 257 -28.97 -2.19 2.98
CA VAL A 257 -29.39 -2.83 1.72
C VAL A 257 -28.18 -2.91 0.81
N THR A 258 -27.84 -4.11 0.35
CA THR A 258 -26.78 -4.38 -0.62
C THR A 258 -27.37 -4.98 -1.89
N ILE A 259 -26.52 -5.27 -2.88
CA ILE A 259 -26.93 -5.93 -4.13
C ILE A 259 -27.59 -7.29 -3.86
N GLY A 260 -27.18 -7.97 -2.79
CA GLY A 260 -27.80 -9.22 -2.38
C GLY A 260 -29.05 -9.06 -1.51
N GLY A 261 -29.58 -7.85 -1.29
CA GLY A 261 -30.75 -7.59 -0.43
C GLY A 261 -30.43 -7.00 0.94
N ALA A 262 -31.39 -7.05 1.88
CA ALA A 262 -31.20 -6.55 3.23
C ALA A 262 -30.16 -7.37 4.01
N CYS A 263 -29.27 -6.72 4.75
CA CYS A 263 -28.32 -7.41 5.63
C CYS A 263 -27.96 -6.60 6.87
N LEU A 264 -27.72 -7.31 7.97
CA LEU A 264 -27.01 -6.77 9.11
C LEU A 264 -25.61 -6.43 8.66
N ARG A 265 -25.29 -5.15 8.70
CA ARG A 265 -24.04 -4.61 8.17
C ARG A 265 -23.19 -4.09 9.31
N VAL A 266 -21.95 -4.56 9.37
CA VAL A 266 -20.95 -4.10 10.34
C VAL A 266 -19.76 -3.52 9.56
N ASP A 267 -19.59 -2.20 9.59
CA ASP A 267 -18.43 -1.53 8.98
C ASP A 267 -17.34 -1.20 10.01
N HIS A 268 -17.67 -1.23 11.31
CA HIS A 268 -16.73 -0.99 12.41
C HIS A 268 -16.43 -2.29 13.15
N PRO A 269 -15.18 -2.78 13.16
CA PRO A 269 -14.83 -4.05 13.80
C PRO A 269 -15.19 -4.12 15.30
N SER A 270 -15.19 -2.98 16.00
CA SER A 270 -15.58 -2.89 17.42
C SER A 270 -17.06 -3.13 17.69
N ASP A 271 -17.90 -3.09 16.66
CA ASP A 271 -19.35 -3.28 16.79
C ASP A 271 -19.74 -4.77 16.82
N LEU A 272 -18.79 -5.68 16.60
CA LEU A 272 -18.99 -7.12 16.69
C LEU A 272 -18.13 -7.70 17.81
N VAL A 273 -18.77 -8.24 18.84
CA VAL A 273 -18.11 -8.89 19.98
C VAL A 273 -18.42 -10.38 19.95
N ARG A 274 -17.40 -11.22 20.08
CA ARG A 274 -17.61 -12.67 20.20
C ARG A 274 -18.10 -13.00 21.62
N VAL A 275 -19.16 -13.80 21.72
CA VAL A 275 -19.72 -14.25 22.99
C VAL A 275 -19.37 -15.72 23.19
N HIS A 276 -18.82 -16.06 24.34
CA HIS A 276 -18.38 -17.41 24.68
C HIS A 276 -19.33 -18.09 25.68
N PRO A 277 -19.41 -19.44 25.66
CA PRO A 277 -20.16 -20.18 26.66
C PRO A 277 -19.71 -19.81 28.08
N GLY A 278 -20.65 -19.37 28.91
CA GLY A 278 -20.38 -18.89 30.27
C GLY A 278 -20.31 -17.38 30.43
N ASP A 279 -20.28 -16.60 29.34
CA ASP A 279 -20.42 -15.15 29.40
C ASP A 279 -21.82 -14.78 29.90
N THR A 280 -21.94 -13.73 30.71
CA THR A 280 -23.23 -13.22 31.20
C THR A 280 -24.17 -12.79 30.07
N LEU A 281 -23.62 -12.47 28.91
CA LEU A 281 -24.35 -12.10 27.69
C LEU A 281 -24.89 -13.31 26.92
N MET A 282 -24.53 -14.56 27.26
CA MET A 282 -24.96 -15.75 26.50
C MET A 282 -26.44 -16.08 26.77
N PRO A 283 -27.34 -16.04 25.77
CA PRO A 283 -28.74 -16.41 25.95
C PRO A 283 -28.89 -17.90 26.22
N ASN A 284 -29.87 -18.28 27.04
CA ASN A 284 -30.16 -19.67 27.37
C ASN A 284 -30.48 -20.52 26.13
N GLY A 285 -31.15 -19.92 25.13
CA GLY A 285 -31.48 -20.59 23.86
C GLY A 285 -30.30 -20.89 22.94
N LEU A 286 -29.13 -20.29 23.19
CA LEU A 286 -27.93 -20.42 22.36
C LEU A 286 -26.75 -21.09 23.10
N GLN A 287 -27.00 -21.75 24.24
CA GLN A 287 -25.98 -22.38 25.11
C GLN A 287 -25.21 -23.58 24.49
N GLY A 288 -25.34 -23.83 23.19
CA GLY A 288 -24.56 -24.86 22.49
C GLY A 288 -23.11 -24.42 22.24
N GLY A 289 -22.18 -24.83 23.10
CA GLY A 289 -20.73 -24.76 22.87
C GLY A 289 -19.98 -25.79 23.72
N PRO A 290 -18.70 -26.12 23.42
CA PRO A 290 -18.00 -27.25 24.03
C PRO A 290 -17.86 -27.12 25.55
N SER A 291 -17.64 -28.26 26.21
CA SER A 291 -17.59 -28.48 27.67
C SER A 291 -16.44 -27.78 28.41
N ASP A 292 -16.25 -26.48 28.20
CA ASP A 292 -15.07 -25.71 28.63
C ASP A 292 -15.15 -25.21 30.09
N LEU A 293 -16.29 -25.38 30.77
CA LEU A 293 -16.49 -24.93 32.16
C LEU A 293 -15.65 -25.69 33.20
N ARG A 294 -15.05 -26.84 32.85
CA ARG A 294 -14.27 -27.70 33.77
C ARG A 294 -12.76 -27.62 33.60
N LYS A 295 -12.24 -26.90 32.59
CA LYS A 295 -10.81 -26.85 32.28
C LYS A 295 -10.04 -25.98 33.27
N THR A 296 -8.91 -26.48 33.79
CA THR A 296 -7.99 -25.71 34.66
C THR A 296 -7.05 -24.83 33.82
N PRO A 297 -6.32 -23.87 34.42
CA PRO A 297 -5.27 -23.13 33.72
C PRO A 297 -4.23 -24.02 33.00
N GLU A 298 -3.89 -25.17 33.57
CA GLU A 298 -2.98 -26.16 32.96
C GLU A 298 -3.57 -26.84 31.73
N ASP A 299 -4.87 -27.13 31.73
CA ASP A 299 -5.56 -27.70 30.58
C ASP A 299 -5.53 -26.71 29.41
N TRP A 300 -5.81 -25.44 29.69
CA TRP A 300 -5.72 -24.36 28.71
C TRP A 300 -4.30 -24.13 28.20
N LYS A 301 -3.29 -24.19 29.08
CA LYS A 301 -1.89 -24.15 28.69
C LYS A 301 -1.53 -25.30 27.74
N ARG A 302 -2.00 -26.51 28.01
CA ARG A 302 -1.75 -27.70 27.18
C ARG A 302 -2.40 -27.56 25.81
N GLU A 303 -3.64 -27.08 25.78
CA GLU A 303 -4.38 -26.80 24.54
C GLU A 303 -3.69 -25.71 23.71
N GLY A 304 -3.30 -24.59 24.32
CA GLY A 304 -2.57 -23.52 23.65
C GLY A 304 -1.21 -23.98 23.11
N ASN A 305 -0.48 -24.81 23.86
CA ASN A 305 0.77 -25.41 23.38
C ASN A 305 0.53 -26.35 22.19
N SER A 306 -0.56 -27.13 22.21
CA SER A 306 -0.94 -27.99 21.09
C SER A 306 -1.29 -27.18 19.84
N ALA A 307 -2.06 -26.11 20.00
CA ALA A 307 -2.41 -25.18 18.92
C ALA A 307 -1.17 -24.46 18.35
N TYR A 308 -0.23 -24.05 19.21
CA TYR A 308 1.04 -23.47 18.80
C TYR A 308 1.88 -24.44 17.96
N LEU A 309 1.98 -25.70 18.39
CA LEU A 309 2.69 -26.74 17.64
C LEU A 309 2.01 -27.08 16.30
N ALA A 310 0.70 -26.84 16.20
CA ALA A 310 -0.05 -26.93 14.96
C ALA A 310 -0.01 -25.64 14.11
N GLU A 311 0.82 -24.66 14.48
CA GLU A 311 0.96 -23.34 13.84
C GLU A 311 -0.36 -22.53 13.78
N SER A 312 -1.36 -22.90 14.60
CA SER A 312 -2.60 -22.16 14.75
C SER A 312 -2.45 -21.09 15.83
N TYR A 313 -1.73 -20.02 15.49
CA TYR A 313 -1.43 -18.93 16.42
C TYR A 313 -2.68 -18.26 17.01
N PRO A 314 -3.76 -17.97 16.25
CA PRO A 314 -4.99 -17.41 16.84
C PRO A 314 -5.65 -18.33 17.86
N ALA A 315 -5.69 -19.64 17.61
CA ALA A 315 -6.24 -20.61 18.56
C ALA A 315 -5.36 -20.75 19.81
N ALA A 316 -4.03 -20.70 19.64
CA ALA A 316 -3.09 -20.72 20.76
C ALA A 316 -3.25 -19.48 21.66
N GLU A 317 -3.34 -18.29 21.07
CA GLU A 317 -3.58 -17.04 21.81
C GLU A 317 -4.88 -17.12 22.62
N LYS A 318 -5.97 -17.57 21.99
CA LYS A 318 -7.26 -17.76 22.65
C LYS A 318 -7.16 -18.70 23.84
N ALA A 319 -6.54 -19.87 23.67
CA ALA A 319 -6.41 -20.85 24.75
C ALA A 319 -5.59 -20.29 25.92
N TYR A 320 -4.48 -19.59 25.65
CA TYR A 320 -3.70 -18.96 26.72
C TYR A 320 -4.48 -17.86 27.44
N SER A 321 -5.24 -17.06 26.70
CA SER A 321 -6.12 -16.03 27.27
C SER A 321 -7.20 -16.63 28.18
N GLN A 322 -7.81 -17.75 27.80
CA GLN A 322 -8.76 -18.50 28.65
C GLN A 322 -8.08 -19.05 29.92
N GLY A 323 -6.86 -19.59 29.78
CA GLY A 323 -6.07 -20.04 30.93
C GLY A 323 -5.81 -18.91 31.94
N LEU A 324 -5.42 -17.73 31.45
CA LEU A 324 -5.15 -16.55 32.28
C LEU A 324 -6.39 -16.03 33.01
N MET A 325 -7.57 -16.11 32.38
CA MET A 325 -8.85 -15.75 33.04
C MET A 325 -9.21 -16.71 34.18
N LYS A 326 -8.66 -17.93 34.19
CA LYS A 326 -8.91 -18.94 35.22
C LYS A 326 -7.84 -18.98 36.31
N CYS A 327 -6.73 -18.26 36.15
CA CYS A 327 -5.67 -18.19 37.16
C CYS A 327 -6.14 -17.43 38.41
N SER A 328 -5.81 -17.99 39.57
CA SER A 328 -5.90 -17.35 40.88
C SER A 328 -4.52 -16.90 41.38
N GLU A 329 -4.45 -16.22 42.53
CA GLU A 329 -3.17 -15.84 43.18
C GLU A 329 -2.29 -17.04 43.56
N GLN A 330 -2.83 -18.27 43.55
CA GLN A 330 -2.07 -19.50 43.84
C GLN A 330 -1.43 -20.09 42.58
N ASP A 331 -1.79 -19.57 41.39
CA ASP A 331 -1.43 -20.09 40.08
C ASP A 331 -0.25 -19.31 39.44
N ASP A 332 0.54 -18.58 40.22
CA ASP A 332 1.58 -17.66 39.72
C ASP A 332 2.52 -18.30 38.69
N LYS A 333 2.95 -19.54 38.92
CA LYS A 333 3.86 -20.24 38.00
C LYS A 333 3.21 -20.53 36.64
N VAL A 334 1.99 -21.07 36.64
CA VAL A 334 1.26 -21.36 35.39
C VAL A 334 0.83 -20.06 34.71
N GLY A 335 0.46 -19.03 35.47
CA GLY A 335 0.19 -17.68 34.97
C GLY A 335 1.39 -17.09 34.23
N CYS A 336 2.60 -17.12 34.82
CA CYS A 336 3.81 -16.65 34.14
C CYS A 336 4.18 -17.48 32.91
N ASP A 337 3.93 -18.80 32.90
CA ASP A 337 4.09 -19.62 31.69
C ASP A 337 3.11 -19.21 30.59
N LEU A 338 1.84 -18.98 30.94
CA LEU A 338 0.79 -18.55 30.01
C LEU A 338 1.09 -17.17 29.41
N TYR A 339 1.49 -16.19 30.22
CA TYR A 339 1.93 -14.88 29.74
C TYR A 339 3.12 -15.00 28.79
N ARG A 340 4.14 -15.80 29.13
CA ARG A 340 5.29 -16.03 28.24
C ARG A 340 4.84 -16.61 26.90
N ASN A 341 4.02 -17.65 26.91
CA ASN A 341 3.60 -18.31 25.69
C ASN A 341 2.68 -17.43 24.84
N ARG A 342 1.77 -16.68 25.47
CA ARG A 342 0.94 -15.69 24.78
C ARG A 342 1.76 -14.56 24.19
N ALA A 343 2.82 -14.09 24.87
CA ALA A 343 3.76 -13.12 24.32
C ALA A 343 4.42 -13.63 23.02
N LEU A 344 4.87 -14.88 23.02
CA LEU A 344 5.48 -15.49 21.83
C LEU A 344 4.48 -15.58 20.67
N VAL A 345 3.26 -16.04 20.95
CA VAL A 345 2.20 -16.12 19.93
C VAL A 345 1.82 -14.72 19.41
N ASN A 346 1.73 -13.72 20.29
CA ASN A 346 1.47 -12.35 19.90
C ASN A 346 2.58 -11.77 18.99
N ILE A 347 3.84 -12.19 19.14
CA ILE A 347 4.92 -11.85 18.19
C ILE A 347 4.62 -12.45 16.80
N PHE A 348 4.22 -13.72 16.72
CA PHE A 348 3.85 -14.35 15.44
C PHE A 348 2.60 -13.74 14.81
N LEU A 349 1.67 -13.25 15.63
CA LEU A 349 0.48 -12.51 15.19
C LEU A 349 0.75 -11.03 14.92
N MET A 350 2.00 -10.56 15.01
CA MET A 350 2.39 -9.15 14.82
C MET A 350 1.70 -8.16 15.79
N ARG A 351 1.29 -8.64 16.96
CA ARG A 351 0.66 -7.88 18.06
C ARG A 351 1.72 -7.49 19.09
N TYR A 352 2.70 -6.70 18.68
CA TYR A 352 3.91 -6.46 19.47
C TYR A 352 3.66 -5.65 20.75
N ASP A 353 2.66 -4.77 20.76
CA ASP A 353 2.14 -4.07 21.94
C ASP A 353 1.70 -5.06 23.04
N LEU A 354 0.85 -6.02 22.66
CA LEU A 354 0.38 -7.08 23.56
C LEU A 354 1.51 -8.04 23.96
N ALA A 355 2.39 -8.38 23.02
CA ALA A 355 3.55 -9.22 23.30
C ALA A 355 4.48 -8.59 24.33
N LEU A 356 4.75 -7.28 24.22
CA LEU A 356 5.58 -6.56 25.17
C LEU A 356 4.93 -6.52 26.56
N LYS A 357 3.62 -6.27 26.62
CA LYS A 357 2.87 -6.30 27.88
C LYS A 357 2.93 -7.68 28.53
N ASP A 358 2.64 -8.74 27.79
CA ASP A 358 2.68 -10.12 28.28
C ASP A 358 4.09 -10.53 28.72
N ALA A 359 5.11 -10.16 27.95
CA ALA A 359 6.51 -10.43 28.29
C ALA A 359 6.92 -9.75 29.61
N LYS A 360 6.42 -8.54 29.89
CA LYS A 360 6.65 -7.85 31.17
C LYS A 360 5.94 -8.52 32.35
N HIS A 361 4.69 -8.96 32.17
CA HIS A 361 3.95 -9.69 33.21
C HIS A 361 4.56 -11.07 33.53
N ALA A 362 5.27 -11.63 32.56
CA ALA A 362 5.95 -12.91 32.68
C ALA A 362 7.24 -12.88 33.51
N MET A 363 7.81 -11.70 33.81
CA MET A 363 9.07 -11.54 34.53
C MET A 363 8.85 -11.73 36.02
N TRP A 364 9.59 -12.65 36.64
CA TRP A 364 9.57 -12.86 38.09
C TRP A 364 10.41 -11.81 38.81
N CYS A 365 11.60 -11.52 38.29
CA CYS A 365 12.53 -10.56 38.89
C CYS A 365 12.89 -9.45 37.89
N GLN A 366 12.44 -8.22 38.18
CA GLN A 366 12.82 -7.03 37.41
C GLN A 366 14.15 -6.43 37.85
N ASP A 367 14.60 -6.72 39.08
CA ASP A 367 15.89 -6.34 39.63
C ASP A 367 16.76 -7.59 39.82
N GLU A 368 18.00 -7.52 39.33
CA GLU A 368 19.00 -8.58 39.42
C GLU A 368 19.38 -8.92 40.86
N LYS A 369 19.21 -7.97 41.79
CA LYS A 369 19.43 -8.18 43.23
C LYS A 369 18.39 -9.10 43.88
N LEU A 370 17.30 -9.42 43.18
CA LEU A 370 16.22 -10.29 43.70
C LEU A 370 16.47 -11.78 43.41
N TYR A 371 17.50 -12.12 42.64
CA TYR A 371 17.93 -13.50 42.48
C TYR A 371 18.64 -13.97 43.75
N GLN A 372 18.30 -15.18 44.19
CA GLN A 372 18.80 -15.72 45.45
C GLN A 372 20.23 -16.28 45.33
N SER A 373 20.63 -16.65 44.11
CA SER A 373 21.95 -17.20 43.80
C SER A 373 22.25 -17.09 42.29
N ASP A 374 23.47 -17.47 41.91
CA ASP A 374 23.84 -17.56 40.50
C ASP A 374 23.02 -18.61 39.73
N ASP A 375 22.65 -19.71 40.39
CA ASP A 375 21.87 -20.84 39.84
C ASP A 375 20.35 -20.73 40.06
N ASP A 376 19.83 -19.51 40.29
CA ASP A 376 18.40 -19.32 40.56
C ASP A 376 17.53 -19.85 39.41
N PRO A 377 16.60 -20.81 39.67
CA PRO A 377 15.84 -21.52 38.63
C PRO A 377 14.89 -20.61 37.84
N ARG A 378 14.69 -19.36 38.28
CA ARG A 378 13.87 -18.35 37.60
C ARG A 378 14.63 -17.68 36.46
N LYS A 379 15.96 -17.60 36.51
CA LYS A 379 16.79 -16.91 35.51
C LYS A 379 16.53 -17.37 34.07
N PRO A 380 16.43 -18.68 33.75
CA PRO A 380 16.13 -19.11 32.38
C PRO A 380 14.74 -18.67 31.89
N SER A 381 13.76 -18.61 32.80
CA SER A 381 12.41 -18.16 32.50
C SER A 381 12.36 -16.66 32.25
N ASP A 382 13.05 -15.88 33.08
CA ASP A 382 13.16 -14.43 32.95
C ASP A 382 14.00 -14.05 31.73
N ALA A 383 15.08 -14.76 31.43
CA ALA A 383 15.87 -14.57 30.21
C ALA A 383 15.01 -14.64 28.95
N ARG A 384 14.09 -15.63 28.88
CA ARG A 384 13.13 -15.76 27.77
C ARG A 384 12.11 -14.63 27.75
N ALA A 385 11.65 -14.16 28.90
CA ALA A 385 10.73 -13.03 29.01
C ALA A 385 11.39 -11.73 28.53
N TRP A 386 12.61 -11.43 28.99
CA TRP A 386 13.42 -10.30 28.52
C TRP A 386 13.71 -10.38 27.02
N TYR A 387 14.07 -11.55 26.49
CA TYR A 387 14.30 -11.72 25.06
C TYR A 387 13.04 -11.44 24.23
N ARG A 388 11.87 -11.92 24.68
CA ARG A 388 10.58 -11.65 24.03
C ARG A 388 10.18 -10.18 24.14
N ALA A 389 10.45 -9.52 25.27
CA ALA A 389 10.27 -8.08 25.42
C ALA A 389 11.17 -7.29 24.47
N GLY A 390 12.44 -7.68 24.34
CA GLY A 390 13.39 -7.10 23.39
C GLY A 390 12.92 -7.26 21.94
N ARG A 391 12.47 -8.47 21.56
CA ARG A 391 11.88 -8.74 20.25
C ARG A 391 10.66 -7.86 19.99
N ALA A 392 9.72 -7.78 20.91
CA ALA A 392 8.53 -6.96 20.76
C ALA A 392 8.88 -5.47 20.66
N ALA A 393 9.76 -4.96 21.52
CA ALA A 393 10.22 -3.57 21.48
C ALA A 393 10.98 -3.22 20.20
N TYR A 394 11.75 -4.17 19.64
CA TYR A 394 12.43 -4.00 18.36
C TYR A 394 11.43 -3.79 17.22
N GLU A 395 10.41 -4.65 17.12
CA GLU A 395 9.39 -4.54 16.05
C GLU A 395 8.50 -3.29 16.23
N LEU A 396 8.36 -2.80 17.47
CA LEU A 396 7.71 -1.51 17.78
C LEU A 396 8.59 -0.29 17.46
N GLY A 397 9.85 -0.48 17.02
CA GLY A 397 10.81 0.60 16.79
C GLY A 397 11.28 1.31 18.07
N SER A 398 11.04 0.74 19.25
CA SER A 398 11.52 1.24 20.54
C SER A 398 12.97 0.81 20.75
N TRP A 399 13.89 1.33 19.95
CA TRP A 399 15.27 0.82 19.82
C TRP A 399 16.07 0.84 21.13
N VAL A 400 15.90 1.88 21.94
CA VAL A 400 16.60 2.00 23.24
C VAL A 400 16.09 0.95 24.23
N ASP A 401 14.76 0.76 24.31
CA ASP A 401 14.15 -0.26 25.15
C ASP A 401 14.51 -1.67 24.68
N ALA A 402 14.47 -1.91 23.37
CA ALA A 402 14.88 -3.18 22.77
C ALA A 402 16.32 -3.54 23.16
N ARG A 403 17.25 -2.58 23.04
CA ARG A 403 18.65 -2.76 23.47
C ARG A 403 18.72 -3.12 24.96
N ASN A 404 18.05 -2.36 25.83
CA ASN A 404 18.05 -2.61 27.27
C ASN A 404 17.52 -4.01 27.61
N TYR A 405 16.43 -4.44 26.95
CA TYR A 405 15.86 -5.78 27.15
C TYR A 405 16.77 -6.90 26.64
N PHE A 406 17.42 -6.73 25.48
CA PHE A 406 18.38 -7.70 24.98
C PHE A 406 19.65 -7.77 25.82
N GLU A 407 20.13 -6.67 26.39
CA GLU A 407 21.24 -6.65 27.35
C GLU A 407 20.91 -7.48 28.60
N ARG A 408 19.69 -7.34 29.14
CA ARG A 408 19.20 -8.15 30.26
C ARG A 408 19.06 -9.63 29.88
N ALA A 409 18.50 -9.92 28.70
CA ALA A 409 18.41 -11.29 28.20
C ALA A 409 19.79 -11.94 28.05
N ARG A 410 20.77 -11.21 27.51
CA ARG A 410 22.16 -11.66 27.34
C ARG A 410 22.83 -11.97 28.67
N ALA A 411 22.63 -11.11 29.68
CA ALA A 411 23.20 -11.28 31.02
C ALA A 411 22.68 -12.55 31.71
N LEU A 412 21.39 -12.86 31.53
CA LEU A 412 20.73 -14.01 32.16
C LEU A 412 20.81 -15.32 31.34
N SER A 413 21.33 -15.27 30.12
CA SER A 413 21.42 -16.42 29.21
C SER A 413 22.83 -16.98 29.10
N GLU A 414 22.91 -18.27 28.76
CA GLU A 414 24.12 -18.99 28.39
C GLU A 414 23.94 -19.68 27.03
N GLY A 415 25.05 -20.10 26.41
CA GLY A 415 25.04 -20.82 25.13
C GLY A 415 24.28 -20.07 24.03
N THR A 416 23.43 -20.79 23.31
CA THR A 416 22.67 -20.27 22.17
C THR A 416 21.76 -19.09 22.53
N GLY A 417 21.20 -19.06 23.74
CA GLY A 417 20.36 -17.93 24.19
C GLY A 417 21.15 -16.63 24.31
N ARG A 418 22.42 -16.71 24.73
CA ARG A 418 23.32 -15.54 24.79
C ARG A 418 23.72 -15.08 23.39
N GLU A 419 24.11 -16.02 22.52
CA GLU A 419 24.47 -15.74 21.12
C GLU A 419 23.31 -15.09 20.35
N ASP A 420 22.07 -15.55 20.59
CA ASP A 420 20.86 -14.96 20.01
C ASP A 420 20.64 -13.52 20.48
N ALA A 421 20.80 -13.25 21.77
CA ALA A 421 20.68 -11.90 22.32
C ALA A 421 21.77 -10.96 21.76
N GLU A 422 23.01 -11.43 21.63
CA GLU A 422 24.12 -10.66 21.03
C GLU A 422 23.84 -10.29 19.58
N ARG A 423 23.32 -11.23 18.78
CA ARG A 423 22.91 -10.96 17.40
C ARG A 423 21.79 -9.91 17.33
N GLN A 424 20.82 -9.94 18.24
CA GLN A 424 19.77 -8.91 18.28
C GLN A 424 20.32 -7.54 18.73
N LEU A 425 21.32 -7.50 19.63
CA LEU A 425 21.98 -6.25 20.02
C LEU A 425 22.72 -5.60 18.85
N GLU A 426 23.45 -6.38 18.05
CA GLU A 426 24.12 -5.89 16.84
C GLU A 426 23.11 -5.30 15.84
N ARG A 427 22.01 -6.02 15.58
CA ARG A 427 20.91 -5.51 14.73
C ARG A 427 20.31 -4.22 15.29
N THR A 428 20.04 -4.17 16.59
CA THR A 428 19.47 -2.98 17.25
C THR A 428 20.43 -1.79 17.18
N ALA A 429 21.74 -2.01 17.32
CA ALA A 429 22.73 -0.96 17.17
C ALA A 429 22.75 -0.35 15.77
N ALA A 430 22.58 -1.17 14.72
CA ALA A 430 22.43 -0.67 13.35
C ALA A 430 21.18 0.21 13.19
N ARG A 431 20.04 -0.20 13.77
CA ARG A 431 18.80 0.62 13.78
C ARG A 431 18.99 1.96 14.48
N ILE A 432 19.67 1.98 15.62
CA ILE A 432 19.99 3.22 16.35
C ILE A 432 20.86 4.14 15.48
N ALA A 433 21.89 3.61 14.82
CA ALA A 433 22.74 4.40 13.91
C ALA A 433 21.96 4.99 12.72
N GLU A 434 20.99 4.26 12.16
CA GLU A 434 20.11 4.78 11.11
C GLU A 434 19.27 5.97 11.61
N VAL A 435 18.65 5.85 12.79
CA VAL A 435 17.88 6.95 13.41
C VAL A 435 18.78 8.15 13.69
N ASP A 436 19.97 7.93 14.26
CA ASP A 436 20.82 8.99 14.78
C ASP A 436 21.70 9.65 13.72
N THR A 437 22.16 8.93 12.70
CA THR A 437 23.15 9.47 11.75
C THR A 437 22.78 9.22 10.30
N ALA A 438 21.61 8.64 10.02
CA ALA A 438 21.22 8.20 8.69
C ALA A 438 22.24 7.24 8.06
N ALA A 439 22.86 6.38 8.88
CA ALA A 439 23.85 5.40 8.45
C ALA A 439 23.24 4.23 7.68
N TYR A 440 22.71 4.51 6.48
CA TYR A 440 22.14 3.50 5.58
C TYR A 440 23.15 3.06 4.52
N ASN A 441 23.12 1.77 4.19
CA ASN A 441 23.74 1.25 2.98
C ASN A 441 22.62 0.95 1.96
N PHE A 442 22.28 1.93 1.13
CA PHE A 442 21.16 1.82 0.18
C PHE A 442 21.37 0.75 -0.89
N ASP A 443 22.62 0.47 -1.30
CA ASP A 443 22.91 -0.61 -2.24
C ASP A 443 22.72 -1.99 -1.60
N ALA A 444 23.12 -2.16 -0.33
CA ALA A 444 22.84 -3.38 0.41
C ALA A 444 21.34 -3.55 0.70
N MET A 445 20.65 -2.43 0.99
CA MET A 445 19.19 -2.41 1.18
C MET A 445 18.47 -2.88 -0.09
N SER A 446 18.81 -2.32 -1.26
CA SER A 446 18.27 -2.71 -2.57
C SER A 446 18.51 -4.20 -2.86
N LYS A 447 19.74 -4.69 -2.65
CA LYS A 447 20.10 -6.11 -2.86
C LYS A 447 19.45 -7.07 -1.88
N SER A 448 19.05 -6.59 -0.70
CA SER A 448 18.36 -7.42 0.31
C SER A 448 16.90 -7.67 -0.07
N GLU A 449 16.36 -6.92 -1.03
CA GLU A 449 15.05 -7.19 -1.60
C GLU A 449 15.07 -8.52 -2.35
N SER A 450 14.16 -9.40 -1.98
CA SER A 450 13.95 -10.66 -2.67
C SER A 450 12.50 -10.75 -3.11
N LYS A 451 12.19 -11.61 -4.09
CA LYS A 451 10.81 -11.89 -4.53
C LYS A 451 9.86 -12.29 -3.39
N LEU A 452 10.39 -12.66 -2.23
CA LEU A 452 9.66 -13.14 -1.05
C LEU A 452 9.64 -12.13 0.11
N CYS A 453 10.48 -11.08 0.09
CA CYS A 453 10.58 -10.10 1.18
C CYS A 453 10.78 -8.68 0.63
N ASN A 454 9.70 -7.90 0.63
CA ASN A 454 9.68 -6.48 0.21
C ASN A 454 9.69 -5.51 1.40
N ARG A 455 10.00 -5.97 2.61
CA ARG A 455 10.01 -5.17 3.84
C ARG A 455 11.41 -5.17 4.43
N PRO A 456 12.33 -4.33 3.94
CA PRO A 456 13.70 -4.33 4.41
C PRO A 456 13.75 -3.90 5.89
N ASP A 457 14.53 -4.61 6.69
CA ASP A 457 14.67 -4.35 8.13
C ASP A 457 15.59 -3.14 8.33
N HIS A 458 14.99 -1.94 8.45
CA HIS A 458 15.66 -0.65 8.68
C HIS A 458 14.75 0.30 9.47
N ALA A 459 15.34 1.21 10.22
CA ALA A 459 14.63 2.22 11.01
C ALA A 459 14.37 3.51 10.21
N SER A 460 13.40 4.30 10.66
CA SER A 460 13.12 5.62 10.09
C SER A 460 14.08 6.70 10.59
N HIS A 461 14.62 7.51 9.68
CA HIS A 461 15.34 8.74 9.95
C HIS A 461 14.49 9.95 9.54
N ILE A 462 13.85 10.60 10.53
CA ILE A 462 12.93 11.73 10.33
C ILE A 462 13.28 12.95 11.21
N LYS A 463 14.42 12.94 11.90
CA LYS A 463 14.72 13.93 12.95
C LYS A 463 15.06 15.33 12.45
N HIS A 464 15.36 15.49 11.16
CA HIS A 464 15.75 16.75 10.55
C HIS A 464 14.58 17.54 9.95
N VAL A 465 13.36 17.14 10.26
CA VAL A 465 12.14 17.82 9.82
C VAL A 465 11.19 18.08 10.99
N GLU A 466 10.26 19.00 10.80
CA GLU A 466 9.13 19.27 11.70
C GLU A 466 7.85 19.58 10.95
N LYS A 467 6.73 19.34 11.64
CA LYS A 467 5.42 19.79 11.21
C LYS A 467 5.22 21.23 11.67
N ALA A 468 4.77 22.12 10.79
CA ALA A 468 4.38 23.47 11.15
C ALA A 468 3.20 23.94 10.29
N ASP A 469 2.65 25.11 10.62
CA ASP A 469 1.63 25.76 9.81
C ASP A 469 2.25 26.35 8.53
N ALA A 470 1.64 26.05 7.39
CA ALA A 470 2.01 26.50 6.05
C ALA A 470 0.95 27.46 5.47
N GLY A 471 0.11 28.05 6.31
CA GLY A 471 -0.86 29.08 5.93
C GLY A 471 -2.01 28.50 5.12
N ASP A 472 -2.19 28.97 3.87
CA ASP A 472 -3.28 28.54 2.99
C ASP A 472 -3.18 27.06 2.55
N ARG A 473 -2.00 26.45 2.73
CA ARG A 473 -1.75 25.01 2.49
C ARG A 473 -2.04 24.15 3.72
N GLY A 474 -2.50 24.74 4.82
CA GLY A 474 -2.72 24.03 6.07
C GLY A 474 -1.40 23.64 6.72
N ARG A 475 -1.23 22.38 7.12
CA ARG A 475 0.02 21.92 7.77
C ARG A 475 1.03 21.50 6.72
N GLY A 476 2.29 21.81 6.95
CA GLY A 476 3.41 21.46 6.07
C GLY A 476 4.57 20.82 6.84
N LEU A 477 5.50 20.26 6.08
CA LEU A 477 6.76 19.73 6.59
C LEU A 477 7.90 20.73 6.32
N PHE A 478 8.70 21.03 7.34
CA PHE A 478 9.73 22.07 7.30
C PHE A 478 11.10 21.53 7.70
N ALA A 479 12.15 22.11 7.11
CA ALA A 479 13.53 21.72 7.35
C ALA A 479 14.06 22.24 8.70
N LYS A 480 14.66 21.38 9.53
CA LYS A 480 15.33 21.80 10.78
C LYS A 480 16.79 22.23 10.61
N LYS A 481 17.34 21.99 9.43
CA LYS A 481 18.71 22.35 9.02
C LYS A 481 18.73 22.68 7.53
N ASP A 482 19.85 23.22 7.07
CA ASP A 482 20.07 23.42 5.64
C ASP A 482 20.32 22.08 4.94
N PHE A 483 19.81 21.93 3.72
CA PHE A 483 20.05 20.80 2.82
C PHE A 483 20.56 21.29 1.47
N LYS A 484 21.53 20.56 0.92
CA LYS A 484 22.05 20.71 -0.44
C LYS A 484 21.39 19.71 -1.39
N PRO A 485 21.33 20.00 -2.71
CA PRO A 485 20.86 19.03 -3.69
C PRO A 485 21.56 17.66 -3.52
N GLY A 486 20.76 16.60 -3.38
CA GLY A 486 21.22 15.23 -3.13
C GLY A 486 21.19 14.79 -1.66
N ASP A 487 21.15 15.72 -0.71
CA ASP A 487 21.10 15.39 0.72
C ASP A 487 19.84 14.58 1.06
N LEU A 488 19.99 13.63 1.98
CA LEU A 488 18.86 12.88 2.53
C LEU A 488 18.11 13.76 3.53
N ILE A 489 16.82 14.00 3.25
CA ILE A 489 15.90 14.73 4.12
C ILE A 489 15.24 13.74 5.09
N ILE A 490 14.64 12.68 4.55
CA ILE A 490 13.94 11.63 5.28
C ILE A 490 14.29 10.27 4.67
N CYS A 491 14.43 9.25 5.52
CA CYS A 491 14.27 7.85 5.16
C CYS A 491 13.21 7.27 6.09
N GLU A 492 11.98 7.03 5.63
CA GLU A 492 10.87 6.62 6.48
C GLU A 492 10.40 5.24 6.08
N LYS A 493 10.25 4.34 7.06
CA LYS A 493 9.61 3.04 6.86
C LYS A 493 8.10 3.22 6.75
N ALA A 494 7.47 2.46 5.85
CA ALA A 494 6.03 2.47 5.68
C ALA A 494 5.37 2.14 7.01
N PHE A 495 4.31 2.88 7.31
CA PHE A 495 3.48 2.62 8.46
C PHE A 495 2.89 1.21 8.35
N CYS A 496 3.26 0.34 9.29
CA CYS A 496 2.66 -0.95 9.48
C CYS A 496 2.43 -1.18 10.98
N THR A 497 1.40 -1.95 11.28
CA THR A 497 0.72 -2.05 12.57
C THR A 497 1.62 -2.66 13.67
N ALA A 498 1.52 -2.43 14.98
CA ALA A 498 0.36 -2.21 15.87
C ALA A 498 0.64 -1.11 16.92
N ILE A 499 -0.44 -0.46 17.33
CA ILE A 499 -0.48 0.88 17.90
C ILE A 499 -0.17 0.96 19.39
N SER A 500 0.74 1.86 19.76
CA SER A 500 0.65 2.65 20.99
C SER A 500 -0.28 3.84 20.76
N ASP A 501 -0.99 4.32 21.78
CA ASP A 501 -1.95 5.45 21.64
C ASP A 501 -1.34 6.66 20.89
N GLU A 502 -0.03 6.88 21.04
CA GLU A 502 0.72 7.91 20.35
C GLU A 502 0.77 7.73 18.82
N GLU A 503 1.08 6.54 18.31
CA GLU A 503 1.11 6.28 16.86
C GLU A 503 -0.28 6.34 16.22
N ALA A 504 -1.33 5.94 16.95
CA ALA A 504 -2.71 6.15 16.50
C ALA A 504 -3.03 7.62 16.34
N ASN A 505 -2.67 8.43 17.35
CA ASN A 505 -2.89 9.86 17.30
C ASN A 505 -2.15 10.46 16.11
N ARG A 506 -0.93 10.02 15.81
CA ARG A 506 -0.19 10.46 14.61
C ARG A 506 -0.90 10.13 13.31
N PHE A 507 -1.53 8.95 13.20
CA PHE A 507 -2.34 8.59 12.05
C PHE A 507 -3.59 9.47 11.93
N PHE A 508 -4.37 9.60 13.00
CA PHE A 508 -5.62 10.38 13.00
C PHE A 508 -5.38 11.90 12.92
N ASP A 509 -4.15 12.34 13.16
CA ASP A 509 -3.69 13.71 12.91
C ASP A 509 -3.49 13.96 11.40
N LEU A 510 -3.49 12.97 10.50
CA LEU A 510 -3.32 13.22 9.06
C LEU A 510 -4.54 13.90 8.42
N TYR A 511 -4.36 14.45 7.22
CA TYR A 511 -5.43 15.15 6.50
C TYR A 511 -6.51 14.18 6.01
N ASP A 512 -7.77 14.41 6.38
CA ASP A 512 -8.89 13.53 6.06
C ASP A 512 -9.85 14.12 4.99
N GLY A 513 -9.40 15.13 4.23
CA GLY A 513 -10.23 15.79 3.22
C GLY A 513 -11.31 16.72 3.79
N GLY A 514 -11.20 17.10 5.07
CA GLY A 514 -12.21 17.88 5.79
C GLY A 514 -13.37 17.02 6.29
N TYR A 515 -13.12 15.73 6.53
CA TYR A 515 -14.10 14.84 7.13
C TYR A 515 -14.39 15.27 8.58
N SER A 516 -15.61 15.02 9.06
CA SER A 516 -16.00 15.32 10.44
C SER A 516 -15.99 14.01 11.25
N PRO A 517 -14.99 13.78 12.12
CA PRO A 517 -14.86 12.54 12.87
C PRO A 517 -16.11 12.23 13.68
N GLN A 518 -16.61 11.00 13.58
CA GLN A 518 -17.82 10.57 14.29
C GLN A 518 -17.54 10.11 15.72
N CYS A 519 -16.29 9.77 16.04
CA CYS A 519 -15.84 9.47 17.38
C CYS A 519 -14.34 9.77 17.56
N LYS A 520 -13.89 9.86 18.81
CA LYS A 520 -12.46 9.73 19.13
C LYS A 520 -12.13 8.25 19.28
N ALA A 521 -10.94 7.84 18.83
CA ALA A 521 -10.45 6.49 19.03
C ALA A 521 -10.39 6.17 20.53
N GLN A 522 -11.00 5.07 20.95
CA GLN A 522 -11.01 4.64 22.35
C GLN A 522 -11.17 3.12 22.44
N THR A 523 -10.68 2.52 23.53
CA THR A 523 -10.83 1.08 23.75
C THR A 523 -12.17 0.79 24.43
N VAL A 524 -12.98 -0.05 23.80
CA VAL A 524 -14.29 -0.52 24.30
C VAL A 524 -14.34 -2.03 24.14
N ASP A 525 -14.71 -2.75 25.21
CA ASP A 525 -14.74 -4.22 25.22
C ASP A 525 -13.42 -4.89 24.78
N GLY A 526 -12.28 -4.24 25.07
CA GLY A 526 -10.95 -4.72 24.68
C GLY A 526 -10.59 -4.54 23.20
N ILE A 527 -11.42 -3.82 22.41
CA ILE A 527 -11.17 -3.51 21.00
C ILE A 527 -11.16 -1.98 20.82
N ALA A 528 -10.30 -1.45 19.96
CA ALA A 528 -10.30 -0.03 19.62
C ALA A 528 -11.54 0.30 18.77
N ALA A 529 -12.49 1.02 19.36
CA ALA A 529 -13.60 1.65 18.65
C ALA A 529 -13.08 2.90 17.93
N ILE A 530 -13.05 2.84 16.60
CA ILE A 530 -12.53 3.89 15.73
C ILE A 530 -13.49 4.18 14.58
N ASP A 531 -13.46 5.41 14.09
CA ASP A 531 -14.21 5.78 12.91
C ASP A 531 -13.50 5.27 11.65
N THR A 532 -13.95 4.12 11.14
CA THR A 532 -13.37 3.53 9.93
C THR A 532 -13.58 4.39 8.67
N PHE A 533 -14.57 5.28 8.65
CA PHE A 533 -14.80 6.19 7.53
C PHE A 533 -13.79 7.34 7.54
N GLN A 534 -13.41 7.84 8.73
CA GLN A 534 -12.28 8.77 8.85
C GLN A 534 -10.99 8.12 8.37
N THR A 535 -10.74 6.87 8.77
CA THR A 535 -9.56 6.11 8.35
C THR A 535 -9.48 5.99 6.82
N GLU A 536 -10.59 5.74 6.13
CA GLU A 536 -10.66 5.75 4.66
C GLU A 536 -10.34 7.12 4.08
N ALA A 537 -10.98 8.17 4.60
CA ALA A 537 -10.72 9.53 4.15
C ALA A 537 -9.24 9.92 4.33
N ILE A 538 -8.61 9.55 5.44
CA ILE A 538 -7.17 9.76 5.66
C ILE A 538 -6.35 9.01 4.60
N LEU A 539 -6.61 7.72 4.38
CA LEU A 539 -5.83 6.96 3.41
C LEU A 539 -6.00 7.45 1.98
N GLU A 540 -7.19 7.90 1.59
CA GLU A 540 -7.43 8.45 0.24
C GLU A 540 -6.56 9.68 -0.08
N HIS A 541 -6.18 10.47 0.94
CA HIS A 541 -5.44 11.72 0.75
C HIS A 541 -3.94 11.61 1.05
N ASN A 542 -3.52 10.62 1.84
CA ASN A 542 -2.14 10.51 2.34
C ASN A 542 -1.38 9.27 1.83
N SER A 543 -2.03 8.40 1.07
CA SER A 543 -1.40 7.19 0.54
C SER A 543 -0.50 7.47 -0.66
N PHE A 544 0.63 6.78 -0.73
CA PHE A 544 1.59 6.87 -1.84
C PHE A 544 1.66 5.54 -2.60
N GLY A 545 1.53 5.62 -3.93
CA GLY A 545 1.84 4.50 -4.82
C GLY A 545 3.36 4.29 -4.93
N PHE A 546 3.80 3.04 -4.89
CA PHE A 546 5.19 2.65 -5.07
C PHE A 546 5.30 1.34 -5.87
N ASP A 547 6.39 1.20 -6.61
CA ASP A 547 6.74 -0.07 -7.26
C ASP A 547 7.45 -0.96 -6.24
N SER A 548 6.83 -2.06 -5.85
CA SER A 548 7.41 -3.01 -4.91
C SER A 548 8.47 -3.92 -5.56
N ARG A 549 8.84 -3.70 -6.83
CA ARG A 549 9.72 -4.57 -7.62
C ARG A 549 10.89 -3.80 -8.22
N ILE A 550 11.88 -3.41 -7.43
CA ILE A 550 13.18 -3.03 -7.97
C ILE A 550 14.00 -4.32 -8.18
N SER A 551 13.57 -5.15 -9.12
CA SER A 551 14.33 -6.31 -9.58
C SER A 551 14.89 -6.02 -10.97
N GLU A 552 16.19 -6.24 -11.15
CA GLU A 552 17.02 -6.06 -12.36
C GLU A 552 16.37 -6.48 -13.70
N LYS A 553 15.36 -7.36 -13.68
CA LYS A 553 14.60 -7.79 -14.87
C LYS A 553 13.55 -6.79 -15.37
N SER A 554 13.22 -5.75 -14.61
CA SER A 554 12.29 -4.70 -15.08
C SER A 554 12.99 -3.67 -15.98
N LEU A 555 14.32 -3.58 -15.93
CA LEU A 555 15.14 -2.54 -16.58
C LEU A 555 15.34 -2.69 -18.10
N GLN A 556 14.73 -3.69 -18.74
CA GLN A 556 14.84 -3.88 -20.20
C GLN A 556 13.51 -3.74 -20.97
N LEU A 557 12.37 -3.53 -20.29
CA LEU A 557 11.06 -3.46 -20.95
C LEU A 557 10.14 -2.38 -20.35
N ASP A 558 10.62 -1.14 -20.21
CA ASP A 558 9.77 -0.01 -19.81
C ASP A 558 8.75 0.42 -20.90
N SER A 559 8.77 -0.19 -22.10
CA SER A 559 7.78 0.08 -23.17
C SER A 559 6.71 -1.00 -23.34
N LYS A 560 6.83 -2.17 -22.70
CA LYS A 560 5.99 -3.36 -23.04
C LYS A 560 5.09 -3.90 -21.93
N ARG A 561 5.04 -3.26 -20.75
CA ARG A 561 4.26 -3.76 -19.60
C ARG A 561 3.16 -2.85 -19.05
N HIS A 562 2.68 -1.88 -19.82
CA HIS A 562 1.42 -1.21 -19.49
C HIS A 562 0.15 -2.05 -19.77
N GLN A 563 0.28 -3.35 -20.08
CA GLN A 563 -0.87 -4.24 -20.38
C GLN A 563 -0.93 -5.55 -19.57
N GLU A 564 0.02 -5.83 -18.67
CA GLU A 564 -0.16 -6.89 -17.66
C GLU A 564 -0.46 -6.24 -16.31
N ALA A 565 -1.62 -6.55 -15.74
CA ALA A 565 -2.15 -5.99 -14.50
C ALA A 565 -1.31 -6.40 -13.26
N ASP A 566 -0.11 -5.87 -13.11
CA ASP A 566 0.59 -5.88 -11.84
C ASP A 566 0.09 -4.68 -11.00
N ASN A 567 -0.70 -4.99 -9.97
CA ASN A 567 -1.28 -4.00 -9.06
C ASN A 567 -0.15 -3.14 -8.45
N PRO A 568 -0.13 -1.80 -8.65
CA PRO A 568 0.83 -0.94 -7.96
C PRO A 568 0.62 -1.05 -6.44
N SER A 569 1.70 -1.21 -5.69
CA SER A 569 1.63 -1.25 -4.23
C SER A 569 1.36 0.15 -3.70
N THR A 570 0.61 0.24 -2.59
CA THR A 570 0.30 1.52 -1.94
C THR A 570 0.69 1.44 -0.46
N GLY A 571 1.25 2.50 0.09
CA GLY A 571 1.64 2.57 1.50
C GLY A 571 1.41 3.95 2.11
N LEU A 572 1.47 4.03 3.45
CA LEU A 572 1.39 5.28 4.21
C LEU A 572 2.74 5.57 4.83
N TRP A 573 3.18 6.83 4.75
CA TRP A 573 4.36 7.32 5.46
C TRP A 573 3.95 8.59 6.19
N ILE A 574 3.74 8.48 7.51
CA ILE A 574 3.07 9.51 8.31
C ILE A 574 3.79 10.85 8.20
N THR A 575 5.12 10.86 8.34
CA THR A 575 5.90 12.11 8.30
C THR A 575 5.93 12.68 6.89
N ALA A 576 6.18 11.83 5.89
CA ALA A 576 6.19 12.23 4.49
C ALA A 576 4.85 12.80 4.00
N SER A 577 3.73 12.38 4.59
CA SER A 577 2.37 12.86 4.25
C SER A 577 2.15 14.35 4.53
N TYR A 578 3.01 14.98 5.36
CA TYR A 578 2.97 16.43 5.62
C TYR A 578 3.70 17.26 4.55
N MET A 579 4.41 16.65 3.60
CA MET A 579 5.00 17.42 2.50
C MET A 579 3.88 17.97 1.62
N ASN A 580 3.88 19.28 1.39
CA ASN A 580 2.89 19.91 0.52
C ASN A 580 3.29 19.82 -0.96
N HIS A 581 2.31 20.04 -1.83
CA HIS A 581 2.50 19.99 -3.27
C HIS A 581 3.21 21.24 -3.82
N SER A 582 4.20 21.01 -4.68
CA SER A 582 4.61 21.97 -5.72
C SER A 582 5.00 21.21 -6.98
N CYS A 583 4.55 21.68 -8.16
CA CYS A 583 4.90 21.02 -9.43
C CYS A 583 6.42 21.02 -9.68
N ASP A 584 7.12 22.06 -9.21
CA ASP A 584 8.58 22.20 -9.17
C ASP A 584 9.12 22.04 -7.74
N GLY A 585 8.65 21.05 -6.98
CA GLY A 585 9.06 20.79 -5.60
C GLY A 585 10.59 20.78 -5.38
N ASN A 586 11.00 21.11 -4.16
CA ASN A 586 12.40 21.13 -3.73
C ASN A 586 12.87 19.78 -3.16
N ALA A 587 12.00 18.76 -3.17
CA ALA A 587 12.32 17.39 -2.76
C ALA A 587 11.76 16.34 -3.73
N ALA A 588 12.52 15.27 -3.94
CA ALA A 588 12.15 14.10 -4.71
C ALA A 588 12.06 12.88 -3.80
N ARG A 589 11.14 11.97 -4.11
CA ARG A 589 10.95 10.72 -3.38
C ARG A 589 11.34 9.52 -4.25
N ALA A 590 11.90 8.52 -3.60
CA ALA A 590 12.17 7.20 -4.16
C ALA A 590 11.76 6.13 -3.14
N PHE A 591 11.68 4.87 -3.58
CA PHE A 591 11.34 3.74 -2.72
C PHE A 591 12.40 2.65 -2.83
N ILE A 592 12.70 2.01 -1.70
CA ILE A 592 13.42 0.74 -1.61
C ILE A 592 12.56 -0.14 -0.71
N GLY A 593 11.78 -1.04 -1.32
CA GLY A 593 10.79 -1.87 -0.65
C GLY A 593 9.72 -0.99 0.00
N ASP A 594 9.55 -1.13 1.31
CA ASP A 594 8.66 -0.30 2.12
C ASP A 594 9.35 0.94 2.74
N MET A 595 10.57 1.28 2.34
CA MET A 595 11.26 2.50 2.76
C MET A 595 11.04 3.61 1.72
N MET A 596 10.52 4.77 2.15
CA MET A 596 10.49 5.99 1.36
C MET A 596 11.72 6.84 1.66
N LEU A 597 12.49 7.14 0.62
CA LEU A 597 13.63 8.03 0.68
C LEU A 597 13.22 9.37 0.09
N VAL A 598 13.42 10.46 0.82
CA VAL A 598 13.19 11.82 0.35
C VAL A 598 14.51 12.57 0.33
N ARG A 599 14.88 13.11 -0.84
CA ARG A 599 16.12 13.86 -1.04
C ARG A 599 15.85 15.27 -1.53
N ALA A 600 16.69 16.20 -1.10
CA ALA A 600 16.65 17.56 -1.58
C ALA A 600 17.04 17.60 -3.07
N THR A 601 16.30 18.37 -3.85
CA THR A 601 16.55 18.59 -5.28
C THR A 601 17.10 19.99 -5.56
N LYS A 602 16.96 20.86 -4.56
CA LYS A 602 17.37 22.26 -4.52
C LYS A 602 18.04 22.52 -3.18
N ASP A 603 18.68 23.69 -3.04
CA ASP A 603 19.02 24.19 -1.72
C ASP A 603 17.72 24.40 -0.92
N ILE A 604 17.68 23.86 0.31
CA ILE A 604 16.59 24.06 1.26
C ILE A 604 17.20 24.65 2.52
N THR A 605 16.81 25.87 2.88
CA THR A 605 17.29 26.53 4.11
C THR A 605 16.51 26.04 5.32
N LYS A 606 17.11 26.10 6.51
CA LYS A 606 16.41 25.86 7.77
C LYS A 606 15.16 26.74 7.87
N GLY A 607 14.02 26.13 8.22
CA GLY A 607 12.72 26.79 8.32
C GLY A 607 11.98 26.92 6.98
N GLN A 608 12.56 26.46 5.87
CA GLN A 608 11.87 26.40 4.59
C GLN A 608 10.99 25.15 4.49
N GLU A 609 9.83 25.29 3.84
CA GLU A 609 8.90 24.20 3.57
C GLU A 609 9.52 23.19 2.58
N ILE A 610 9.34 21.91 2.85
CA ILE A 610 9.72 20.79 2.00
C ILE A 610 8.51 20.42 1.14
N LEU A 611 8.70 20.54 -0.17
CA LEU A 611 7.65 20.44 -1.18
C LEU A 611 7.98 19.33 -2.18
N THR A 612 6.98 18.50 -2.50
CA THR A 612 7.12 17.41 -3.47
C THR A 612 5.94 17.42 -4.44
N PRO A 613 6.12 17.10 -5.74
CA PRO A 613 4.99 16.93 -6.64
C PRO A 613 4.19 15.68 -6.23
N TYR A 614 2.95 15.85 -5.80
CA TYR A 614 2.01 14.74 -5.53
C TYR A 614 1.85 13.85 -6.77
N LEU A 615 1.71 14.49 -7.92
CA LEU A 615 1.64 13.87 -9.24
C LEU A 615 2.72 14.49 -10.13
N PRO A 616 3.35 13.70 -11.03
CA PRO A 616 4.21 14.25 -12.06
C PRO A 616 3.44 15.28 -12.92
N PRO A 617 4.01 16.46 -13.20
CA PRO A 617 3.38 17.43 -14.10
C PRO A 617 3.14 16.83 -15.50
N ASP A 618 1.91 16.92 -15.99
CA ASP A 618 1.54 16.48 -17.34
C ASP A 618 1.96 17.53 -18.38
N MET A 619 2.19 17.10 -19.63
CA MET A 619 2.45 18.01 -20.75
C MET A 619 1.31 19.02 -20.97
N ASP A 620 0.08 18.63 -20.65
CA ASP A 620 -1.08 19.50 -20.57
C ASP A 620 -1.29 19.95 -19.12
N HIS A 621 -1.04 21.23 -18.87
CA HIS A 621 -1.16 21.82 -17.55
C HIS A 621 -2.58 21.67 -16.95
N ALA A 622 -3.63 21.66 -17.79
CA ALA A 622 -5.00 21.45 -17.31
C ALA A 622 -5.19 20.06 -16.68
N MET A 623 -4.50 19.05 -17.22
CA MET A 623 -4.51 17.69 -16.67
C MET A 623 -3.71 17.57 -15.36
N THR A 624 -2.79 18.49 -15.09
CA THR A 624 -2.10 18.58 -13.80
C THR A 624 -3.02 19.17 -12.72
N LEU A 625 -3.76 20.24 -13.04
CA LEU A 625 -4.63 20.93 -12.07
C LEU A 625 -5.90 20.16 -11.71
N ALA A 626 -6.49 19.42 -12.66
CA ALA A 626 -7.78 18.76 -12.42
C ALA A 626 -7.76 17.76 -11.24
N PRO A 627 -6.77 16.85 -11.12
CA PRO A 627 -6.68 15.96 -9.96
C PRO A 627 -6.41 16.70 -8.65
N LEU A 628 -5.56 17.74 -8.65
CA LEU A 628 -5.28 18.55 -7.46
C LEU A 628 -6.55 19.17 -6.87
N GLN A 629 -7.42 19.69 -7.74
CA GLN A 629 -8.70 20.26 -7.33
C GLN A 629 -9.73 19.20 -6.94
N GLN A 630 -9.80 18.08 -7.66
CA GLN A 630 -10.80 17.03 -7.43
C GLN A 630 -10.52 16.22 -6.16
N GLN A 631 -9.26 15.86 -5.94
CA GLN A 631 -8.85 14.99 -4.84
C GLN A 631 -8.40 15.78 -3.61
N TRP A 632 -7.50 16.75 -3.75
CA TRP A 632 -6.94 17.48 -2.61
C TRP A 632 -7.60 18.85 -2.36
N ARG A 633 -8.48 19.30 -3.27
CA ARG A 633 -9.32 20.50 -3.14
C ARG A 633 -8.55 21.81 -2.97
N PHE A 634 -7.39 21.93 -3.61
CA PHE A 634 -6.60 23.17 -3.64
C PHE A 634 -6.16 23.54 -5.06
N THR A 635 -5.81 24.82 -5.26
CA THR A 635 -5.20 25.34 -6.49
C THR A 635 -3.72 25.59 -6.26
N CYS A 636 -2.85 25.06 -7.13
CA CYS A 636 -1.40 25.25 -7.03
C CYS A 636 -0.98 26.62 -7.57
N HIS A 637 -0.11 27.31 -6.82
CA HIS A 637 0.45 28.62 -7.17
C HIS A 637 1.99 28.59 -7.34
N CYS A 638 2.57 27.42 -7.64
CA CYS A 638 4.00 27.29 -7.88
C CYS A 638 4.46 28.09 -9.11
N ALA A 639 5.77 28.18 -9.35
CA ALA A 639 6.31 28.97 -10.46
C ALA A 639 5.77 28.52 -11.84
N ILE A 640 5.57 27.21 -12.03
CA ILE A 640 4.98 26.65 -13.26
C ILE A 640 3.53 27.10 -13.39
N CYS A 641 2.69 26.88 -12.38
CA CYS A 641 1.27 27.25 -12.42
C CYS A 641 1.08 28.77 -12.54
N ALA A 642 1.90 29.56 -11.86
CA ALA A 642 1.90 31.02 -11.96
C ALA A 642 2.31 31.49 -13.37
N ALA A 643 3.31 30.88 -14.00
CA ALA A 643 3.69 31.18 -15.38
C ALA A 643 2.57 30.83 -16.37
N GLU A 644 1.94 29.66 -16.18
CA GLU A 644 0.84 29.20 -17.00
C GLU A 644 -0.39 30.11 -16.93
N THR A 645 -0.72 30.64 -15.74
CA THR A 645 -1.85 31.58 -15.58
C THR A 645 -1.61 32.96 -16.19
N LYS A 646 -0.35 33.39 -16.37
CA LYS A 646 -0.01 34.67 -17.02
C LYS A 646 -0.21 34.66 -18.55
N GLY A 647 -0.17 33.48 -19.17
CA GLY A 647 -0.33 33.34 -20.61
C GLY A 647 -1.77 33.58 -21.12
N PRO A 648 -1.96 34.17 -22.31
CA PRO A 648 -3.29 34.29 -22.92
C PRO A 648 -3.98 32.93 -23.05
N HIS A 649 -5.31 32.90 -22.87
CA HIS A 649 -6.10 31.68 -23.01
C HIS A 649 -5.88 30.99 -24.37
N THR A 650 -5.88 31.77 -25.46
CA THR A 650 -5.67 31.28 -26.82
C THR A 650 -4.32 30.61 -27.03
N GLN A 651 -3.26 31.08 -26.37
CA GLN A 651 -1.93 30.47 -26.43
C GLN A 651 -1.93 29.10 -25.72
N ARG A 652 -2.62 29.01 -24.57
CA ARG A 652 -2.79 27.75 -23.83
C ARG A 652 -3.62 26.73 -24.62
N GLU A 653 -4.72 27.14 -25.23
CA GLU A 653 -5.53 26.27 -26.09
C GLU A 653 -4.72 25.74 -27.28
N LYS A 654 -3.92 26.61 -27.93
CA LYS A 654 -3.01 26.18 -28.99
C LYS A 654 -2.01 25.15 -28.48
N ARG A 655 -1.44 25.34 -27.28
CA ARG A 655 -0.53 24.37 -26.67
C ARG A 655 -1.22 23.04 -26.39
N THR A 656 -2.42 23.03 -25.80
CA THR A 656 -3.19 21.82 -25.53
C THR A 656 -3.47 21.04 -26.82
N ALA A 657 -3.84 21.71 -27.91
CA ALA A 657 -4.05 21.05 -29.21
C ALA A 657 -2.75 20.40 -29.75
N LEU A 658 -1.62 21.09 -29.65
CA LEU A 658 -0.32 20.55 -30.04
C LEU A 658 0.15 19.41 -29.12
N VAL A 659 -0.12 19.49 -27.82
CA VAL A 659 0.16 18.43 -26.83
C VAL A 659 -0.61 17.17 -27.17
N ARG A 660 -1.88 17.27 -27.58
CA ARG A 660 -2.66 16.11 -28.03
C ARG A 660 -1.98 15.43 -29.22
N LYS A 661 -1.59 16.21 -30.24
CA LYS A 661 -0.83 15.69 -31.39
C LYS A 661 0.50 15.06 -30.96
N ALA A 662 1.19 15.64 -29.98
CA ALA A 662 2.43 15.08 -29.44
C ALA A 662 2.22 13.75 -28.73
N LYS A 663 1.18 13.63 -27.89
CA LYS A 663 0.83 12.37 -27.20
C LYS A 663 0.52 11.27 -28.22
N GLU A 664 -0.26 11.59 -29.27
CA GLU A 664 -0.58 10.67 -30.36
C GLU A 664 0.69 10.21 -31.09
N MET A 665 1.54 11.13 -31.53
CA MET A 665 2.79 10.79 -32.22
C MET A 665 3.75 9.96 -31.35
N LEU A 666 3.92 10.34 -30.07
CA LEU A 666 4.77 9.59 -29.13
C LEU A 666 4.28 8.15 -28.93
N SER A 667 2.97 7.92 -28.98
CA SER A 667 2.40 6.56 -28.88
C SER A 667 2.55 5.73 -30.16
N GLN A 668 2.56 6.38 -31.33
CA GLN A 668 2.71 5.72 -32.64
C GLN A 668 4.17 5.42 -32.98
N HIS A 669 5.10 6.18 -32.41
CA HIS A 669 6.52 6.14 -32.71
C HIS A 669 7.33 6.00 -31.43
N GLU A 670 7.09 4.91 -30.70
CA GLU A 670 7.94 4.58 -29.55
C GLU A 670 9.41 4.51 -30.00
N PRO A 671 10.32 5.11 -29.21
CA PRO A 671 11.73 5.18 -29.59
C PRO A 671 12.32 3.78 -29.68
N ASP A 672 12.73 3.39 -30.88
CA ASP A 672 13.54 2.18 -31.07
C ASP A 672 14.93 2.44 -30.48
N LEU A 673 15.30 1.65 -29.46
CA LEU A 673 16.58 1.76 -28.76
C LEU A 673 17.77 1.40 -29.66
N ILE A 674 17.54 0.66 -30.75
CA ILE A 674 18.60 0.07 -31.59
C ILE A 674 18.45 0.51 -33.06
N GLY A 675 17.23 0.65 -33.57
CA GLY A 675 16.95 0.97 -34.97
C GLY A 675 16.96 2.47 -35.30
N LEU A 676 17.39 2.83 -36.52
CA LEU A 676 17.31 4.22 -36.99
C LEU A 676 15.84 4.63 -37.18
N PRO A 677 15.36 5.71 -36.52
CA PRO A 677 14.01 6.19 -36.74
C PRO A 677 13.85 6.73 -38.17
N ASN A 678 12.62 6.76 -38.69
CA ASN A 678 12.34 7.32 -40.02
C ASN A 678 12.63 8.83 -40.02
N ALA A 679 13.45 9.30 -40.97
CA ALA A 679 13.86 10.71 -41.06
C ALA A 679 12.67 11.68 -41.21
N LEU A 680 11.59 11.27 -41.89
CA LEU A 680 10.36 12.07 -42.01
C LEU A 680 9.67 12.22 -40.65
N VAL A 681 9.61 11.16 -39.87
CA VAL A 681 9.04 11.17 -38.51
C VAL A 681 9.88 12.08 -37.60
N VAL A 682 11.20 12.02 -37.70
CA VAL A 682 12.11 12.92 -36.96
C VAL A 682 11.86 14.38 -37.32
N ALA A 683 11.70 14.69 -38.62
CA ALA A 683 11.36 16.04 -39.08
C ALA A 683 10.01 16.52 -38.52
N GLN A 684 9.00 15.64 -38.47
CA GLN A 684 7.71 15.96 -37.86
C GLN A 684 7.81 16.24 -36.36
N PHE A 685 8.63 15.49 -35.61
CA PHE A 685 8.88 15.77 -34.19
C PHE A 685 9.65 17.08 -33.98
N LYS A 686 10.64 17.40 -34.81
CA LYS A 686 11.35 18.69 -34.77
C LYS A 686 10.40 19.87 -35.01
N GLU A 687 9.53 19.75 -36.01
CA GLU A 687 8.51 20.75 -36.31
C GLU A 687 7.55 20.92 -35.14
N LEU A 688 7.03 19.82 -34.58
CA LEU A 688 6.13 19.86 -33.45
C LEU A 688 6.77 20.47 -32.19
N TYR A 689 8.05 20.14 -31.92
CA TYR A 689 8.82 20.75 -30.84
C TYR A 689 8.94 22.27 -31.04
N SER A 690 9.21 22.74 -32.27
CA SER A 690 9.28 24.17 -32.58
C SER A 690 7.94 24.86 -32.36
N GLN A 691 6.85 24.30 -32.90
CA GLN A 691 5.49 24.85 -32.74
C GLN A 691 5.07 24.93 -31.27
N LEU A 692 5.39 23.91 -30.47
CA LEU A 692 5.14 23.93 -29.03
C LEU A 692 5.99 24.98 -28.32
N LYS A 693 7.26 25.11 -28.70
CA LYS A 693 8.19 26.07 -28.09
C LYS A 693 7.72 27.51 -28.27
N GLU A 694 7.13 27.84 -29.41
CA GLU A 694 6.50 29.14 -29.70
C GLU A 694 5.28 29.44 -28.83
N THR A 695 4.63 28.41 -28.26
CA THR A 695 3.51 28.63 -27.33
C THR A 695 3.98 29.05 -25.93
N TYR A 696 5.27 29.05 -25.62
CA TYR A 696 5.79 29.51 -24.34
C TYR A 696 6.35 30.93 -24.48
N ASP A 697 5.80 31.88 -23.72
CA ASP A 697 6.34 33.24 -23.67
C ASP A 697 7.80 33.25 -23.17
N CYS A 698 8.69 33.87 -23.93
CA CYS A 698 10.13 33.78 -23.68
C CYS A 698 10.59 34.50 -22.42
N LYS A 699 9.84 35.50 -21.95
CA LYS A 699 10.15 36.24 -20.70
C LYS A 699 9.64 35.47 -19.49
N THR A 700 8.40 35.00 -19.55
CA THR A 700 7.73 34.29 -18.46
C THR A 700 8.35 32.91 -18.22
N PHE A 701 8.71 32.19 -19.29
CA PHE A 701 9.33 30.86 -19.24
C PHE A 701 10.85 30.91 -19.52
N ALA A 702 11.51 32.01 -19.13
CA ALA A 702 12.96 32.13 -19.26
C ALA A 702 13.69 31.10 -18.39
N THR A 703 13.27 30.99 -17.14
CA THR A 703 13.84 30.08 -16.12
C THR A 703 12.84 29.03 -15.62
N VAL A 704 11.55 29.20 -15.91
CA VAL A 704 10.49 28.27 -15.51
C VAL A 704 10.43 27.09 -16.49
N PRO A 705 10.21 25.85 -16.00
CA PRO A 705 10.07 24.67 -16.85
C PRO A 705 9.01 24.79 -17.94
N ARG A 706 9.28 24.15 -19.08
CA ARG A 706 8.40 24.06 -20.25
C ARG A 706 7.98 22.60 -20.44
N VAL A 707 7.12 22.13 -19.55
CA VAL A 707 6.81 20.70 -19.34
C VAL A 707 6.51 19.95 -20.65
N ALA A 708 5.71 20.54 -21.54
CA ALA A 708 5.32 19.90 -22.81
C ALA A 708 6.48 19.60 -23.77
N LEU A 709 7.60 20.31 -23.65
CA LEU A 709 8.76 20.12 -24.51
C LEU A 709 9.65 18.95 -24.08
N VAL A 710 9.62 18.57 -22.79
CA VAL A 710 10.60 17.64 -22.22
C VAL A 710 10.53 16.27 -22.89
N ARG A 711 9.34 15.66 -22.98
CA ARG A 711 9.19 14.31 -23.57
C ARG A 711 9.57 14.24 -25.05
N ILE A 712 9.21 15.27 -25.82
CA ILE A 712 9.56 15.37 -27.24
C ILE A 712 11.06 15.58 -27.39
N GLY A 713 11.66 16.45 -26.57
CA GLY A 713 13.09 16.68 -26.56
C GLY A 713 13.87 15.41 -26.21
N THR A 714 13.42 14.62 -25.24
CA THR A 714 14.03 13.31 -24.91
C THR A 714 13.96 12.35 -26.10
N TRP A 715 12.81 12.28 -26.80
CA TRP A 715 12.69 11.48 -28.02
C TRP A 715 13.67 11.95 -29.11
N LEU A 716 13.82 13.26 -29.27
CA LEU A 716 14.78 13.85 -30.22
C LEU A 716 16.23 13.54 -29.82
N CYS A 717 16.59 13.56 -28.54
CA CYS A 717 17.89 13.10 -28.06
C CYS A 717 18.17 11.65 -28.48
N GLN A 718 17.22 10.74 -28.25
CA GLN A 718 17.36 9.37 -28.71
C GLN A 718 17.56 9.31 -30.24
N SER A 719 16.81 10.08 -31.02
CA SER A 719 17.02 10.11 -32.46
C SER A 719 18.43 10.55 -32.86
N CYS A 720 18.96 11.62 -32.24
CA CYS A 720 20.33 12.10 -32.48
C CYS A 720 21.38 11.06 -32.10
N TRP A 721 21.14 10.32 -31.02
CA TRP A 721 21.97 9.20 -30.62
C TRP A 721 22.01 8.10 -31.69
N ASN A 722 20.85 7.69 -32.20
CA ASN A 722 20.74 6.64 -33.22
C ASN A 722 21.45 7.05 -34.52
N TYR A 723 21.35 8.32 -34.92
CA TYR A 723 22.09 8.89 -36.07
C TYR A 723 23.58 9.15 -35.80
N SER A 724 24.08 8.89 -34.58
CA SER A 724 25.46 9.16 -34.19
C SER A 724 25.90 10.62 -34.42
N ASP A 725 25.03 11.58 -34.15
CA ASP A 725 25.32 13.03 -34.22
C ASP A 725 25.58 13.59 -32.81
N PRO A 726 26.85 13.61 -32.34
CA PRO A 726 27.15 14.02 -30.98
C PRO A 726 27.01 15.53 -30.76
N VAL A 727 27.04 16.36 -31.82
CA VAL A 727 26.90 17.82 -31.69
C VAL A 727 25.44 18.18 -31.46
N GLN A 728 24.55 17.70 -32.34
CA GLN A 728 23.12 17.92 -32.19
C GLN A 728 22.57 17.25 -30.93
N LEU A 729 23.12 16.09 -30.54
CA LEU A 729 22.75 15.41 -29.30
C LEU A 729 23.04 16.29 -28.07
N ALA A 730 24.22 16.92 -28.00
CA ALA A 730 24.59 17.79 -26.89
C ALA A 730 23.64 19.00 -26.79
N GLU A 731 23.36 19.65 -27.91
CA GLU A 731 22.45 20.81 -27.96
C GLU A 731 21.03 20.42 -27.52
N THR A 732 20.52 19.30 -28.03
CA THR A 732 19.17 18.81 -27.71
C THR A 732 19.09 18.41 -26.24
N ALA A 733 20.10 17.73 -25.70
CA ALA A 733 20.16 17.29 -24.32
C ALA A 733 20.22 18.46 -23.32
N VAL A 734 21.04 19.48 -23.61
CA VAL A 734 21.07 20.72 -22.84
C VAL A 734 19.73 21.45 -22.94
N GLY A 735 19.08 21.42 -24.11
CA GLY A 735 17.72 21.93 -24.31
C GLY A 735 16.68 21.25 -23.43
N VAL A 736 16.73 19.91 -23.33
CA VAL A 736 15.85 19.10 -22.46
C VAL A 736 16.05 19.44 -20.99
N LEU A 737 17.30 19.55 -20.53
CA LEU A 737 17.61 19.97 -19.16
C LEU A 737 17.03 21.37 -18.88
N ARG A 738 17.18 22.29 -19.82
CA ARG A 738 16.57 23.61 -19.72
C ARG A 738 15.05 23.54 -19.66
N ASP A 739 14.43 22.70 -20.48
CA ASP A 739 12.97 22.50 -20.50
C ASP A 739 12.45 21.91 -19.20
N ALA A 740 13.26 21.11 -18.52
CA ALA A 740 13.00 20.63 -17.18
C ALA A 740 13.30 21.67 -16.08
N GLY A 741 13.71 22.89 -16.44
CA GLY A 741 13.95 24.02 -15.54
C GLY A 741 15.36 24.11 -14.96
N TYR A 742 16.33 23.37 -15.49
CA TYR A 742 17.73 23.49 -15.09
C TYR A 742 18.38 24.63 -15.88
N GLY A 743 18.89 25.66 -15.19
CA GLY A 743 19.67 26.71 -15.83
C GLY A 743 21.08 26.22 -16.14
N ILE A 744 21.30 25.72 -17.35
CA ILE A 744 22.59 25.19 -17.78
C ILE A 744 23.44 26.30 -18.41
N THR A 745 24.57 26.61 -17.77
CA THR A 745 25.58 27.53 -18.30
C THR A 745 26.92 26.80 -18.43
N ILE A 746 27.52 26.85 -19.61
CA ILE A 746 28.83 26.22 -19.89
C ILE A 746 29.80 27.32 -20.32
N VAL A 747 30.79 27.59 -19.47
CA VAL A 747 31.85 28.58 -19.75
C VAL A 747 33.19 27.90 -19.54
N ASN A 748 34.07 27.91 -20.56
CA ASN A 748 35.41 27.31 -20.49
C ASN A 748 35.41 25.85 -19.96
N GLN A 749 34.53 25.00 -20.50
CA GLN A 749 34.31 23.60 -20.07
C GLN A 749 33.83 23.41 -18.62
N ARG A 750 33.45 24.47 -17.92
CA ARG A 750 32.84 24.41 -16.59
C ARG A 750 31.32 24.50 -16.68
N LEU A 751 30.64 23.51 -16.12
CA LEU A 751 29.20 23.44 -15.99
C LEU A 751 28.76 24.17 -14.71
N GLN A 752 27.83 25.12 -14.88
CA GLN A 752 27.07 25.72 -13.79
C GLN A 752 25.60 25.36 -13.99
N VAL A 753 24.95 24.93 -12.92
CA VAL A 753 23.55 24.49 -12.91
C VAL A 753 22.78 25.32 -11.90
N ASP A 754 21.76 26.03 -12.37
CA ASP A 754 20.74 26.65 -11.54
C ASP A 754 19.58 25.67 -11.33
N TYR A 755 19.26 25.39 -10.07
CA TYR A 755 18.22 24.44 -9.64
C TYR A 755 16.91 25.13 -9.24
N THR A 756 16.82 26.47 -9.32
CA THR A 756 15.73 27.26 -8.70
C THR A 756 14.33 26.75 -9.05
N HIS A 757 14.05 26.49 -10.33
CA HIS A 757 12.75 26.00 -10.80
C HIS A 757 12.82 24.59 -11.41
N CYS A 758 13.90 23.85 -11.15
CA CYS A 758 14.06 22.54 -11.77
C CYS A 758 12.99 21.54 -11.30
N MET A 759 12.59 20.66 -12.21
CA MET A 759 11.78 19.49 -11.93
C MET A 759 12.67 18.26 -11.92
N ILE A 760 12.43 17.35 -10.98
CA ILE A 760 13.04 16.03 -10.98
C ILE A 760 12.06 15.05 -11.63
N LEU A 761 12.29 14.77 -12.91
CA LEU A 761 11.48 13.89 -13.75
C LEU A 761 12.38 13.11 -14.72
N GLY A 762 11.87 12.02 -15.31
CA GLY A 762 12.66 11.11 -16.16
C GLY A 762 13.48 11.83 -17.23
N GLY A 763 12.88 12.79 -17.93
CA GLY A 763 13.57 13.58 -18.96
C GLY A 763 14.78 14.40 -18.47
N ALA A 764 14.85 14.80 -17.20
CA ALA A 764 16.03 15.46 -16.65
C ALA A 764 17.19 14.46 -16.45
N VAL A 765 16.86 13.25 -15.98
CA VAL A 765 17.81 12.13 -15.89
C VAL A 765 18.31 11.80 -17.30
N ASP A 766 17.41 11.60 -18.26
CA ASP A 766 17.76 11.28 -19.65
C ASP A 766 18.61 12.37 -20.29
N GLY A 767 18.21 13.64 -20.16
CA GLY A 767 18.95 14.79 -20.67
C GLY A 767 20.38 14.85 -20.12
N SER A 768 20.59 14.54 -18.84
CA SER A 768 21.93 14.46 -18.25
C SER A 768 22.77 13.29 -18.80
N ILE A 769 22.15 12.13 -19.06
CA ILE A 769 22.81 10.95 -19.68
C ILE A 769 23.24 11.30 -21.11
N TYR A 770 22.34 11.86 -21.92
CA TYR A 770 22.64 12.23 -23.30
C TYR A 770 23.70 13.33 -23.38
N ALA A 771 23.66 14.33 -22.49
CA ALA A 771 24.67 15.38 -22.44
C ALA A 771 26.05 14.82 -22.06
N TRP A 772 26.12 13.98 -21.01
CA TRP A 772 27.35 13.26 -20.65
C TRP A 772 27.91 12.50 -21.85
N THR A 773 27.07 11.68 -22.48
CA THR A 773 27.47 10.82 -23.59
C THR A 773 27.92 11.62 -24.82
N ALA A 774 27.20 12.70 -25.16
CA ALA A 774 27.52 13.56 -26.30
C ALA A 774 28.86 14.25 -26.12
N TYR A 775 29.12 14.83 -24.95
CA TYR A 775 30.40 15.50 -24.68
C TYR A 775 31.57 14.53 -24.57
N SER A 776 31.34 13.29 -24.09
CA SER A 776 32.34 12.21 -24.18
C SER A 776 32.72 11.92 -25.63
N LYS A 777 31.73 11.75 -26.53
CA LYS A 777 31.97 11.51 -27.97
C LYS A 777 32.64 12.69 -28.67
N GLN A 778 32.46 13.91 -28.18
CA GLN A 778 33.17 15.10 -28.68
C GLN A 778 34.59 15.28 -28.10
N GLY A 779 35.06 14.39 -27.22
CA GLY A 779 36.38 14.49 -26.58
C GLY A 779 36.47 15.53 -25.45
N LYS A 780 35.35 16.16 -25.03
CA LYS A 780 35.31 17.14 -23.95
C LYS A 780 35.21 16.46 -22.58
N ARG A 781 36.29 15.77 -22.19
CA ARG A 781 36.33 14.86 -21.02
C ARG A 781 35.93 15.53 -19.70
N GLU A 782 36.45 16.72 -19.41
CA GLU A 782 36.16 17.43 -18.15
C GLU A 782 34.69 17.84 -18.03
N LEU A 783 34.10 18.31 -19.13
CA LEU A 783 32.68 18.67 -19.17
C LEU A 783 31.78 17.44 -19.09
N ALA A 784 32.17 16.35 -19.76
CA ALA A 784 31.44 15.09 -19.73
C ALA A 784 31.36 14.50 -18.30
N GLU A 785 32.46 14.53 -17.54
CA GLU A 785 32.46 14.06 -16.13
C GLU A 785 31.61 14.95 -15.20
N GLN A 786 31.49 16.25 -15.48
CA GLN A 786 30.56 17.13 -14.75
C GLN A 786 29.09 16.75 -15.02
N PHE A 787 28.72 16.47 -16.28
CA PHE A 787 27.38 15.98 -16.61
C PHE A 787 27.10 14.58 -16.04
N LYS A 788 28.09 13.70 -15.99
CA LYS A 788 27.99 12.41 -15.31
C LYS A 788 27.75 12.58 -13.80
N THR A 789 28.39 13.56 -13.18
CA THR A 789 28.17 13.89 -11.76
C THR A 789 26.74 14.37 -11.53
N LEU A 790 26.25 15.28 -12.38
CA LEU A 790 24.84 15.72 -12.36
C LEU A 790 23.89 14.52 -12.56
N ASN A 791 24.19 13.64 -13.52
CA ASN A 791 23.39 12.46 -13.77
C ASN A 791 23.29 11.54 -12.55
N LYS A 792 24.42 11.25 -11.89
CA LYS A 792 24.43 10.45 -10.66
C LYS A 792 23.54 11.07 -9.58
N GLN A 793 23.60 12.39 -9.40
CA GLN A 793 22.75 13.10 -8.44
C GLN A 793 21.25 12.96 -8.78
N LEU A 794 20.88 13.19 -10.04
CA LEU A 794 19.48 13.11 -10.49
C LEU A 794 18.93 11.68 -10.45
N TYR A 795 19.73 10.69 -10.86
CA TYR A 795 19.37 9.28 -10.83
C TYR A 795 19.16 8.83 -9.39
N PHE A 796 20.09 9.16 -8.50
CA PHE A 796 19.99 8.78 -7.09
C PHE A 796 18.80 9.44 -6.39
N ALA A 797 18.49 10.69 -6.71
CA ALA A 797 17.33 11.40 -6.18
C ALA A 797 15.99 10.78 -6.63
N THR A 798 15.93 10.18 -7.83
CA THR A 798 14.71 9.56 -8.38
C THR A 798 14.57 8.08 -8.04
N ARG A 799 15.69 7.37 -7.85
CA ARG A 799 15.71 5.91 -7.67
C ARG A 799 16.08 5.45 -6.27
N GLY A 800 16.72 6.30 -5.45
CA GLY A 800 17.14 5.96 -4.09
C GLY A 800 18.38 5.06 -4.00
N THR A 801 18.76 4.41 -5.10
CA THR A 801 19.96 3.57 -5.27
C THR A 801 20.70 3.94 -6.55
N MET A 802 21.99 3.58 -6.62
CA MET A 802 22.81 3.67 -7.82
C MET A 802 22.71 2.41 -8.70
N GLU A 803 22.01 1.38 -8.23
CA GLU A 803 21.72 0.18 -9.01
C GLU A 803 20.93 0.54 -10.28
N GLY A 804 21.31 -0.05 -11.42
CA GLY A 804 20.71 0.27 -12.72
C GLY A 804 21.17 1.58 -13.35
N LEU A 805 22.04 2.38 -12.69
CA LEU A 805 22.66 3.54 -13.34
C LEU A 805 23.42 3.05 -14.59
N PRO A 806 23.14 3.59 -15.79
CA PRO A 806 23.87 3.23 -16.99
C PRO A 806 25.37 3.43 -16.77
N ARG A 807 26.15 2.34 -16.87
CA ARG A 807 27.62 2.38 -16.76
C ARG A 807 28.24 2.93 -18.05
N GLY A 808 27.72 4.06 -18.53
CA GLY A 808 27.99 4.59 -19.86
C GLY A 808 27.50 3.65 -20.97
N MET A 809 26.83 4.18 -21.98
CA MET A 809 26.75 3.49 -23.29
C MET A 809 28.10 3.60 -24.02
N ILE A 810 29.18 3.26 -23.32
CA ILE A 810 30.57 3.30 -23.76
C ILE A 810 31.16 1.92 -23.48
N SER A 811 30.61 0.89 -24.10
CA SER A 811 31.30 -0.39 -24.28
C SER A 811 31.72 -0.48 -25.74
N GLY A 812 32.81 0.21 -26.05
CA GLY A 812 33.53 0.14 -27.30
C GLY A 812 34.85 0.87 -27.09
N SER A 813 35.95 0.12 -27.06
CA SER A 813 37.36 0.56 -26.92
C SER A 813 37.97 0.72 -25.51
N GLU A 814 37.81 -0.26 -24.63
CA GLU A 814 38.86 -0.61 -23.65
C GLU A 814 39.22 -2.10 -23.81
N SER A 815 39.72 -2.43 -24.99
CA SER A 815 40.53 -3.60 -25.27
C SER A 815 41.40 -3.28 -26.47
N ASP A 816 42.53 -2.64 -26.20
CA ASP A 816 43.79 -2.70 -26.96
C ASP A 816 44.94 -2.46 -25.98
#